data_AF-A0A933EEC8-F1
#
_entry.id   AF-A0A933EEC8-F1
#
_cell.length_a   1.000
_cell.length_b   1.000
_cell.length_c   1.000
_cell.angle_alpha   90.00
_cell.angle_beta   90.00
_cell.angle_gamma   90.00
#
_symmetry.space_group_name_H-M   'P 1'
#
loop_
_entity.id
_entity.type
_entity.pdbx_description
1 polymer ?
#
loop_
_entity_poly.entity_id
_entity_poly.type
_entity_poly.pdbx_seq_one_letter_code
_entity_poly.pdbx_strand_id
1 'polypeptide(L)'
;MRVLTGAIIVLVAAAWSLPAQGQVPRIQVMVDGQPVVFDQPPVMMQGRVMVPLRGVFERLGASVVWDDASRTVVAVRGDTAVELQIGRLWARVNNRTIPLEVPALVMGGRTLVPLRFVSEALGAVVEWREAARTVVIIAPQPPTAPPAAAPPPPAPAPARPAPPAQPRSVTLAGVIREVQTAPSPSILLARGSTAHRLTITPETAISRVDLSTNTGGTIAVAGLAPGDDAEVQVGDNNVALRIRATYRSAAGRIDTVAAGGQTIVLSGGQTFRVNDQARVLINDQPHGTADLRRGMVVTLRVNPTTSEVWEVRAERAAAAVTSGVLVEVHPGANPAIVVQEGSALRRISITPQTTITRVNLSNDAGGSVNVRQLVPGDDVEVQLAPDNTAQIVRATFRPPLVARIQSVSPQARAIVLADGRTLSLSDRVRVLINEQPGTINEIPPGATARLRVNPSTNRVWEIRVDAPAAQPAPRGPAGFVILAHSDIAFPGRGNVFNGHIHTNASAFINGAGNAVNGTVEAAGEVRVTPGNTVRRVSERAARVPVPRFNVEAFRAVATTVVPGGTTLKGLVNVTGVMFGDGDLIIEGAVIGTGTLVVRGNLTIRTILAAAPTQVSLVAGRDLTIEGNGTLLRGVFYSGAGNLYVRGSNHRLEGMIVGDKVSLEGTGSIFTYRPEVGLPQPLTSQ
;
A
#
# COMPACT_ATOMS: atom_id res chain seq x y z
N MET A 1 72.53 12.48 -14.45
CA MET A 1 71.59 13.32 -13.64
C MET A 1 70.41 12.42 -13.29
N ARG A 2 70.32 11.82 -12.09
CA ARG A 2 69.68 12.36 -10.86
C ARG A 2 68.39 13.13 -11.23
N VAL A 3 67.17 12.72 -10.84
CA VAL A 3 66.68 12.52 -9.47
C VAL A 3 65.47 11.57 -9.43
N LEU A 4 65.37 10.78 -8.35
CA LEU A 4 64.29 9.87 -7.95
C LEU A 4 63.01 10.61 -7.52
N THR A 5 61.83 9.98 -7.66
CA THR A 5 60.87 9.86 -6.53
C THR A 5 59.94 8.66 -6.75
N GLY A 6 59.91 7.75 -5.78
CA GLY A 6 59.10 6.53 -5.82
C GLY A 6 57.85 6.60 -4.93
N ALA A 7 56.96 5.64 -5.09
CA ALA A 7 55.98 5.25 -4.07
C ALA A 7 55.74 3.75 -4.15
N ILE A 8 56.16 3.05 -3.10
CA ILE A 8 55.97 1.62 -2.85
C ILE A 8 54.64 1.45 -2.09
N ILE A 9 53.75 0.60 -2.57
CA ILE A 9 52.54 0.17 -1.85
C ILE A 9 52.89 -1.09 -1.06
N VAL A 10 52.93 -0.98 0.27
CA VAL A 10 53.08 -2.10 1.21
C VAL A 10 51.71 -2.48 1.77
N LEU A 11 51.34 -3.74 1.58
CA LEU A 11 50.20 -4.42 2.21
C LEU A 11 50.51 -4.70 3.68
N VAL A 12 49.75 -4.10 4.60
CA VAL A 12 49.80 -4.42 6.04
C VAL A 12 48.48 -5.10 6.43
N ALA A 13 48.57 -6.40 6.71
CA ALA A 13 47.52 -7.15 7.39
C ALA A 13 47.57 -6.85 8.90
N ALA A 14 46.72 -5.93 9.36
CA ALA A 14 46.53 -5.71 10.79
C ALA A 14 45.61 -6.80 11.35
N ALA A 15 46.13 -7.63 12.26
CA ALA A 15 45.31 -8.44 13.15
C ALA A 15 44.69 -7.51 14.20
N TRP A 16 43.39 -7.28 14.12
CA TRP A 16 42.67 -6.47 15.11
C TRP A 16 42.48 -7.33 16.36
N SER A 17 43.22 -7.02 17.42
CA SER A 17 42.93 -7.51 18.76
C SER A 17 41.52 -7.05 19.14
N LEU A 18 40.59 -7.99 19.33
CA LEU A 18 39.27 -7.68 19.89
C LEU A 18 39.48 -7.08 21.29
N PRO A 19 39.04 -5.84 21.56
CA PRO A 19 39.02 -5.37 22.92
C PRO A 19 38.07 -6.28 23.70
N ALA A 20 38.55 -6.85 24.81
CA ALA A 20 37.69 -7.52 25.77
C ALA A 20 36.55 -6.56 26.13
N GLN A 21 35.30 -6.98 25.91
CA GLN A 21 34.16 -6.19 26.33
C GLN A 21 34.18 -6.08 27.85
N GLY A 22 34.65 -4.94 28.36
CA GLY A 22 34.52 -4.58 29.75
C GLY A 22 33.05 -4.63 30.13
N GLN A 23 32.70 -5.48 31.08
CA GLN A 23 31.36 -5.50 31.66
C GLN A 23 31.04 -4.09 32.15
N VAL A 24 30.08 -3.43 31.51
CA VAL A 24 29.57 -2.13 31.97
C VAL A 24 29.10 -2.34 33.41
N PRO A 25 29.72 -1.68 34.41
CA PRO A 25 29.45 -2.03 35.80
C PRO A 25 28.00 -1.66 36.13
N ARG A 26 27.20 -2.66 36.50
CA ARG A 26 25.76 -2.53 36.74
C ARG A 26 25.52 -1.72 38.01
N ILE A 27 24.65 -0.71 37.92
CA ILE A 27 24.18 0.04 39.09
C ILE A 27 23.24 -0.86 39.89
N GLN A 28 23.52 -1.04 41.18
CA GLN A 28 22.67 -1.81 42.09
C GLN A 28 21.81 -0.87 42.93
N VAL A 29 20.58 -1.27 43.25
CA VAL A 29 19.68 -0.51 44.12
C VAL A 29 19.24 -1.42 45.26
N MET A 30 19.37 -0.93 46.49
CA MET A 30 18.95 -1.61 47.71
C MET A 30 17.90 -0.75 48.44
N VAL A 31 16.81 -1.37 48.88
CA VAL A 31 15.77 -0.74 49.72
C VAL A 31 15.73 -1.50 51.03
N ASP A 32 15.96 -0.82 52.15
CA ASP A 32 15.98 -1.40 53.51
C ASP A 32 16.87 -2.66 53.62
N GLY A 33 18.03 -2.62 52.96
CA GLY A 33 19.00 -3.73 52.95
C GLY A 33 18.69 -4.86 51.96
N GLN A 34 17.57 -4.81 51.22
CA GLN A 34 17.19 -5.82 50.23
C GLN A 34 17.46 -5.35 48.79
N PRO A 35 18.12 -6.15 47.93
CA PRO A 35 18.37 -5.79 46.55
C PRO A 35 17.06 -5.74 45.74
N VAL A 36 16.96 -4.76 44.84
CA VAL A 36 15.85 -4.60 43.89
C VAL A 36 16.28 -5.09 42.51
N VAL A 37 15.55 -6.05 41.95
CA VAL A 37 15.77 -6.56 40.60
C VAL A 37 14.86 -5.81 39.64
N PHE A 38 15.43 -5.31 38.54
CA PHE A 38 14.69 -4.61 37.49
C PHE A 38 14.77 -5.38 36.18
N ASP A 39 13.67 -5.41 35.45
CA ASP A 39 13.60 -5.90 34.08
C ASP A 39 14.24 -4.92 33.08
N GLN A 40 14.12 -3.62 33.36
CA GLN A 40 14.91 -2.56 32.74
C GLN A 40 16.01 -2.10 33.72
N PRO A 41 17.30 -2.36 33.47
CA PRO A 41 18.35 -1.97 34.41
C PRO A 41 18.38 -0.45 34.65
N PRO A 42 18.70 0.00 35.89
CA PRO A 42 18.96 1.40 36.18
C PRO A 42 20.09 1.96 35.32
N VAL A 43 19.97 3.23 34.90
CA VAL A 43 20.98 3.89 34.06
C VAL A 43 21.42 5.21 34.67
N MET A 44 22.66 5.60 34.44
CA MET A 44 23.15 6.91 34.81
C MET A 44 22.95 7.88 33.65
N MET A 45 22.23 8.98 33.89
CA MET A 45 21.94 10.01 32.90
C MET A 45 22.24 11.38 33.51
N GLN A 46 23.13 12.15 32.88
CA GLN A 46 23.52 13.49 33.33
C GLN A 46 23.92 13.54 34.82
N GLY A 47 24.64 12.52 35.30
CA GLY A 47 25.07 12.42 36.70
C GLY A 47 23.96 12.08 37.70
N ARG A 48 22.81 11.57 37.24
CA ARG A 48 21.69 11.07 38.07
C ARG A 48 21.37 9.62 37.73
N VAL A 49 21.02 8.85 38.76
CA VAL A 49 20.56 7.46 38.58
C VAL A 49 19.08 7.50 38.22
N MET A 50 18.75 6.93 37.07
CA MET A 50 17.41 6.76 36.55
C MET A 50 16.96 5.32 36.79
N VAL A 51 15.83 5.14 37.46
CA VAL A 51 15.29 3.80 37.80
C VAL A 51 13.90 3.61 37.21
N PRO A 52 13.52 2.37 36.84
CA PRO A 52 12.12 2.07 36.55
C PRO A 52 11.26 2.37 37.76
N LEU A 53 10.30 3.27 37.55
CA LEU A 53 9.51 3.88 38.61
C LEU A 53 8.78 2.83 39.47
N ARG A 54 8.05 1.89 38.86
CA ARG A 54 7.22 0.93 39.63
C ARG A 54 8.03 0.10 40.65
N GLY A 55 9.24 -0.35 40.28
CA GLY A 55 10.02 -1.28 41.10
C GLY A 55 10.52 -0.71 42.43
N VAL A 56 10.74 0.60 42.52
CA VAL A 56 11.19 1.27 43.75
C VAL A 56 10.00 1.74 44.59
N PHE A 57 8.96 2.30 43.95
CA PHE A 57 7.81 2.90 44.64
C PHE A 57 6.97 1.86 45.39
N GLU A 58 6.70 0.70 44.78
CA GLU A 58 5.93 -0.36 45.44
C GLU A 58 6.63 -0.88 46.70
N ARG A 59 7.97 -0.97 46.67
CA ARG A 59 8.76 -1.37 47.84
C ARG A 59 8.84 -0.30 48.93
N LEU A 60 8.72 0.97 48.55
CA LEU A 60 8.54 2.07 49.49
C LEU A 60 7.09 2.18 50.00
N GLY A 61 6.19 1.29 49.58
CA GLY A 61 4.79 1.27 50.01
C GLY A 61 3.91 2.32 49.32
N ALA A 62 4.33 2.83 48.16
CA ALA A 62 3.56 3.76 47.35
C ALA A 62 2.74 3.02 46.27
N SER A 63 1.50 3.45 46.04
CA SER A 63 0.71 3.05 44.88
C SER A 63 1.09 3.88 43.66
N VAL A 64 1.06 3.29 42.46
CA VAL A 64 1.48 3.96 41.22
C VAL A 64 0.39 3.81 40.17
N VAL A 65 -0.05 4.93 39.62
CA VAL A 65 -1.04 5.02 38.53
C VAL A 65 -0.39 5.71 37.34
N TRP A 66 -0.63 5.17 36.14
CA TRP A 66 -0.25 5.79 34.88
C TRP A 66 -1.50 6.38 34.23
N ASP A 67 -1.46 7.67 33.89
CA ASP A 67 -2.43 8.31 33.03
C ASP A 67 -1.85 8.41 31.62
N ASP A 68 -2.41 7.61 30.71
CA ASP A 68 -1.98 7.55 29.32
C ASP A 68 -2.32 8.81 28.53
N ALA A 69 -3.45 9.46 28.83
CA ALA A 69 -3.92 10.64 28.12
C ALA A 69 -2.98 11.83 28.33
N SER A 70 -2.51 12.02 29.57
CA SER A 70 -1.61 13.11 29.92
C SER A 70 -0.12 12.71 29.92
N ARG A 71 0.19 11.42 29.71
CA ARG A 71 1.51 10.79 29.90
C ARG A 71 2.11 11.13 31.26
N THR A 72 1.30 11.00 32.30
CA THR A 72 1.65 11.36 33.67
C THR A 72 1.65 10.13 34.56
N VAL A 73 2.70 9.99 35.35
CA VAL A 73 2.72 9.05 36.47
C VAL A 73 2.23 9.78 37.71
N VAL A 74 1.28 9.20 38.42
CA VAL A 74 0.89 9.61 39.77
C VAL A 74 1.29 8.52 40.75
N ALA A 75 2.04 8.86 41.79
CA ALA A 75 2.43 7.94 42.85
C ALA A 75 2.00 8.46 44.21
N VAL A 76 1.38 7.61 45.03
CA VAL A 76 0.77 8.02 46.31
C VAL A 76 1.24 7.13 47.45
N ARG A 77 1.74 7.73 48.53
CA ARG A 77 2.12 7.05 49.78
C ARG A 77 1.61 7.85 50.98
N GLY A 78 0.68 7.29 51.76
CA GLY A 78 0.01 8.03 52.83
C GLY A 78 -0.61 9.31 52.29
N ASP A 79 -0.28 10.45 52.89
CA ASP A 79 -0.75 11.78 52.47
C ASP A 79 0.14 12.46 51.42
N THR A 80 1.12 11.74 50.83
CA THR A 80 2.05 12.28 49.85
C THR A 80 1.73 11.78 48.44
N ALA A 81 1.38 12.69 47.53
CA ALA A 81 1.16 12.44 46.11
C ALA A 81 2.27 13.10 45.26
N VAL A 82 2.90 12.32 44.39
CA VAL A 82 3.94 12.75 43.46
C VAL A 82 3.45 12.54 42.03
N GLU A 83 3.37 13.61 41.25
CA GLU A 83 3.00 13.59 39.83
C GLU A 83 4.22 13.92 38.97
N LEU A 84 4.55 13.05 38.02
CA LEU A 84 5.62 13.26 37.04
C LEU A 84 5.09 13.10 35.62
N GLN A 85 5.18 14.16 34.82
CA GLN A 85 4.86 14.09 33.39
C GLN A 85 6.12 13.77 32.58
N ILE A 86 6.01 12.82 31.65
CA ILE A 86 7.14 12.46 30.76
C ILE A 86 7.63 13.68 29.98
N GLY A 87 8.94 13.89 29.97
CA GLY A 87 9.60 14.97 29.25
C GLY A 87 9.55 16.35 29.92
N ARG A 88 8.93 16.49 31.11
CA ARG A 88 8.95 17.74 31.88
C ARG A 88 10.13 17.78 32.86
N LEU A 89 10.73 18.96 32.99
CA LEU A 89 11.79 19.28 33.98
C LEU A 89 11.21 19.72 35.33
N TRP A 90 10.01 19.26 35.66
CA TRP A 90 9.36 19.53 36.93
C TRP A 90 8.42 18.38 37.28
N ALA A 91 8.18 18.20 38.57
CA ALA A 91 7.20 17.27 39.14
C ALA A 91 6.30 18.04 40.12
N ARG A 92 5.14 17.49 40.46
CA ARG A 92 4.30 18.02 41.53
C ARG A 92 4.35 17.10 42.74
N VAL A 93 4.65 17.63 43.92
CA VAL A 93 4.55 16.92 45.19
C VAL A 93 3.49 17.63 46.03
N ASN A 94 2.39 16.95 46.39
CA ASN A 94 1.26 17.53 47.11
C ASN A 94 0.79 18.86 46.50
N ASN A 95 0.61 18.87 45.18
CA ASN A 95 0.20 20.02 44.37
C ASN A 95 1.19 21.20 44.32
N ARG A 96 2.42 21.04 44.83
CA ARG A 96 3.51 22.02 44.69
C ARG A 96 4.47 21.60 43.59
N THR A 97 4.81 22.52 42.68
CA THR A 97 5.75 22.24 41.58
C THR A 97 7.19 22.31 42.07
N ILE A 98 7.96 21.24 41.84
CA ILE A 98 9.38 21.13 42.18
C ILE A 98 10.17 20.88 40.89
N PRO A 99 11.25 21.63 40.61
CA PRO A 99 12.09 21.41 39.44
C PRO A 99 12.82 20.05 39.51
N LEU A 100 12.97 19.41 38.35
CA LEU A 100 13.77 18.20 38.16
C LEU A 100 15.04 18.56 37.39
N GLU A 101 16.17 18.00 37.80
CA GLU A 101 17.44 18.17 37.09
C GLU A 101 17.50 17.34 35.80
N VAL A 102 16.79 16.20 35.78
CA VAL A 102 16.66 15.30 34.62
C VAL A 102 15.18 14.93 34.48
N PRO A 103 14.57 15.03 33.29
CA PRO A 103 13.15 14.75 33.11
C PRO A 103 12.87 13.24 33.19
N ALA A 104 11.65 12.89 33.57
CA ALA A 104 11.17 11.51 33.45
C ALA A 104 11.09 11.12 31.96
N LEU A 105 11.46 9.87 31.63
CA LEU A 105 11.51 9.38 30.24
C LEU A 105 11.02 7.94 30.14
N VAL A 106 10.67 7.50 28.94
CA VAL A 106 10.31 6.10 28.67
C VAL A 106 11.45 5.44 27.91
N MET A 107 11.97 4.32 28.44
CA MET A 107 13.02 3.52 27.82
C MET A 107 12.71 2.04 28.02
N GLY A 108 12.78 1.24 26.95
CA GLY A 108 12.47 -0.20 27.01
C GLY A 108 11.02 -0.49 27.44
N GLY A 109 10.08 0.41 27.18
CA GLY A 109 8.69 0.28 27.63
C GLY A 109 8.48 0.53 29.13
N ARG A 110 9.49 1.02 29.85
CA ARG A 110 9.41 1.41 31.26
C ARG A 110 9.60 2.91 31.42
N THR A 111 8.87 3.50 32.35
CA THR A 111 9.08 4.89 32.76
C THR A 111 10.23 4.96 33.75
N LEU A 112 11.30 5.67 33.39
CA LEU A 112 12.46 5.94 34.20
C LEU A 112 12.37 7.32 34.83
N VAL A 113 12.70 7.40 36.12
CA VAL A 113 12.64 8.63 36.93
C VAL A 113 13.94 8.84 37.70
N PRO A 114 14.29 10.10 38.04
CA PRO A 114 15.43 10.39 38.91
C PRO A 114 15.20 9.79 40.30
N LEU A 115 16.01 8.79 40.65
CA LEU A 115 15.81 7.98 41.86
C LEU A 115 15.82 8.81 43.14
N ARG A 116 16.80 9.70 43.28
CA ARG A 116 16.97 10.51 44.50
C ARG A 116 15.76 11.40 44.76
N PHE A 117 15.37 12.19 43.75
CA PHE A 117 14.20 13.08 43.84
C PHE A 117 12.96 12.33 44.31
N VAL A 118 12.71 11.19 43.70
CA VAL A 118 11.55 10.35 43.97
C VAL A 118 11.55 9.79 45.37
N SER A 119 12.69 9.24 45.82
CA SER A 119 12.79 8.62 47.13
C SER A 119 12.70 9.66 48.25
N GLU A 120 13.33 10.82 48.06
CA GLU A 120 13.24 11.96 48.99
C GLU A 120 11.84 12.56 49.05
N ALA A 121 11.16 12.67 47.90
CA ALA A 121 9.77 13.14 47.85
C ALA A 121 8.81 12.24 48.64
N LEU A 122 9.13 10.94 48.79
CA LEU A 122 8.39 9.98 49.61
C LEU A 122 8.93 9.87 51.05
N GLY A 123 9.87 10.73 51.44
CA GLY A 123 10.45 10.80 52.79
C GLY A 123 11.57 9.79 53.07
N ALA A 124 12.09 9.09 52.06
CA ALA A 124 13.21 8.15 52.22
C ALA A 124 14.58 8.85 52.12
N VAL A 125 15.56 8.31 52.82
CA VAL A 125 16.96 8.77 52.76
C VAL A 125 17.70 7.96 51.69
N VAL A 126 18.46 8.64 50.83
CA VAL A 126 19.18 8.01 49.71
C VAL A 126 20.69 8.25 49.86
N GLU A 127 21.44 7.16 49.96
CA GLU A 127 22.91 7.15 49.99
C GLU A 127 23.47 6.56 48.69
N TRP A 128 24.46 7.23 48.09
CA TRP A 128 25.22 6.69 46.95
C TRP A 128 26.58 6.19 47.41
N ARG A 129 26.86 4.90 47.18
CA ARG A 129 28.16 4.28 47.46
C ARG A 129 28.97 4.15 46.19
N GLU A 130 29.82 5.15 45.94
CA GLU A 130 30.59 5.29 44.70
C GLU A 130 31.48 4.07 44.40
N ALA A 131 32.21 3.57 45.41
CA ALA A 131 33.09 2.41 45.26
C ALA A 131 32.35 1.13 44.85
N ALA A 132 31.09 0.97 45.25
CA ALA A 132 30.27 -0.21 44.97
C ALA A 132 29.26 -0.02 43.82
N ARG A 133 29.11 1.21 43.31
CA ARG A 133 28.04 1.63 42.39
C ARG A 133 26.64 1.20 42.86
N THR A 134 26.40 1.34 44.16
CA THR A 134 25.16 0.93 44.82
C THR A 134 24.42 2.14 45.38
N VAL A 135 23.13 2.24 45.08
CA VAL A 135 22.23 3.18 45.77
C VAL A 135 21.56 2.45 46.92
N VAL A 136 21.66 2.99 48.13
CA VAL A 136 20.97 2.50 49.33
C VAL A 136 19.85 3.46 49.67
N ILE A 137 18.64 2.93 49.79
CA ILE A 137 17.43 3.66 50.13
C ILE A 137 16.93 3.14 51.47
N ILE A 138 16.76 4.06 52.42
CA ILE A 138 16.23 3.75 53.76
C ILE A 138 14.88 4.42 53.88
N ALA A 139 13.82 3.64 54.04
CA ALA A 139 12.47 4.17 54.22
C ALA A 139 12.36 4.94 55.55
N PRO A 140 11.56 6.01 55.63
CA PRO A 140 11.31 6.70 56.90
C PRO A 140 10.57 5.76 57.84
N GLN A 141 11.14 5.53 59.02
CA GLN A 141 10.48 4.82 60.10
C GLN A 141 9.39 5.73 60.71
N PRO A 142 8.20 5.21 61.06
CA PRO A 142 7.25 5.97 61.86
C PRO A 142 7.89 6.37 63.20
N PRO A 143 7.54 7.52 63.81
CA PRO A 143 8.13 7.94 65.07
C PRO A 143 7.92 6.86 66.13
N THR A 144 9.02 6.29 66.59
CA THR A 144 9.09 5.45 67.78
C THR A 144 8.80 6.33 68.99
N ALA A 145 7.83 5.92 69.82
CA ALA A 145 7.63 6.53 71.14
C ALA A 145 8.95 6.43 71.95
N PRO A 146 9.32 7.44 72.76
CA PRO A 146 10.58 7.45 73.50
C PRO A 146 10.70 6.25 74.46
N PRO A 147 11.93 5.77 74.74
CA PRO A 147 12.15 4.68 75.68
C PRO A 147 11.88 5.15 77.10
N ALA A 148 10.79 4.67 77.71
CA ALA A 148 10.54 4.83 79.13
C ALA A 148 11.45 3.89 79.93
N ALA A 149 12.16 4.47 80.90
CA ALA A 149 13.06 3.79 81.82
C ALA A 149 12.40 2.61 82.56
N ALA A 150 13.19 1.57 82.81
CA ALA A 150 12.80 0.35 83.51
C ALA A 150 12.38 0.61 84.97
N PRO A 151 11.25 0.03 85.43
CA PRO A 151 11.00 -0.27 86.84
C PRO A 151 11.46 -1.72 87.20
N PRO A 152 11.69 -2.01 88.49
CA PRO A 152 12.36 -3.24 88.96
C PRO A 152 11.47 -4.50 88.85
N PRO A 153 12.06 -5.71 88.94
CA PRO A 153 11.35 -6.96 88.65
C PRO A 153 10.29 -7.30 89.71
N PRO A 154 9.09 -7.78 89.31
CA PRO A 154 8.09 -8.26 90.26
C PRO A 154 8.39 -9.69 90.74
N ALA A 155 8.08 -9.91 92.02
CA ALA A 155 8.04 -11.21 92.71
C ALA A 155 7.03 -12.19 92.05
N PRO A 156 7.09 -13.51 92.33
CA PRO A 156 6.37 -14.52 91.56
C PRO A 156 4.86 -14.40 91.75
N ALA A 157 4.12 -14.36 90.64
CA ALA A 157 2.67 -14.24 90.62
C ALA A 157 1.95 -15.59 90.90
N PRO A 158 0.73 -15.56 91.45
CA PRO A 158 -0.08 -16.75 91.72
C PRO A 158 -0.54 -17.41 90.41
N ALA A 159 -0.96 -18.67 90.51
CA ALA A 159 -1.43 -19.50 89.40
C ALA A 159 -2.38 -18.76 88.45
N ARG A 160 -2.03 -18.80 87.15
CA ARG A 160 -2.78 -18.23 86.03
C ARG A 160 -4.13 -18.95 85.89
N PRO A 161 -5.26 -18.25 85.64
CA PRO A 161 -6.45 -18.90 85.10
C PRO A 161 -6.09 -19.49 83.74
N ALA A 162 -6.59 -20.69 83.45
CA ALA A 162 -6.37 -21.35 82.17
C ALA A 162 -6.78 -20.43 81.00
N PRO A 163 -6.04 -20.44 79.87
CA PRO A 163 -6.44 -19.68 78.69
C PRO A 163 -7.87 -20.06 78.29
N PRO A 164 -8.72 -19.10 77.88
CA PRO A 164 -10.05 -19.43 77.37
C PRO A 164 -9.88 -20.43 76.23
N ALA A 165 -10.69 -21.49 76.24
CA ALA A 165 -10.66 -22.53 75.23
C ALA A 165 -10.67 -21.91 73.84
N GLN A 166 -9.70 -22.27 72.99
CA GLN A 166 -9.73 -21.88 71.58
C GLN A 166 -11.07 -22.39 70.99
N PRO A 167 -11.88 -21.53 70.34
CA PRO A 167 -13.09 -22.00 69.69
C PRO A 167 -12.71 -23.08 68.68
N ARG A 168 -13.45 -24.19 68.66
CA ARG A 168 -13.21 -25.29 67.73
C ARG A 168 -13.48 -24.79 66.32
N SER A 169 -12.43 -24.38 65.60
CA SER A 169 -12.57 -23.95 64.21
C SER A 169 -12.24 -25.08 63.24
N VAL A 170 -13.06 -25.26 62.21
CA VAL A 170 -12.77 -26.17 61.08
C VAL A 170 -12.45 -25.33 59.85
N THR A 171 -11.49 -25.77 59.03
CA THR A 171 -11.20 -25.13 57.74
C THR A 171 -11.96 -25.84 56.63
N LEU A 172 -12.78 -25.09 55.90
CA LEU A 172 -13.49 -25.56 54.70
C LEU A 172 -12.88 -24.90 53.46
N ALA A 173 -12.69 -25.68 52.40
CA ALA A 173 -12.27 -25.16 51.10
C ALA A 173 -13.32 -25.52 50.04
N GLY A 174 -13.63 -24.58 49.16
CA GLY A 174 -14.59 -24.79 48.06
C GLY A 174 -14.85 -23.55 47.23
N VAL A 175 -15.77 -23.67 46.28
CA VAL A 175 -16.17 -22.58 45.37
C VAL A 175 -17.33 -21.80 45.96
N ILE A 176 -17.21 -20.48 46.03
CA ILE A 176 -18.33 -19.61 46.42
C ILE A 176 -19.39 -19.68 45.31
N ARG A 177 -20.62 -20.10 45.64
CA ARG A 177 -21.75 -20.15 44.69
C ARG A 177 -22.68 -18.96 44.82
N GLU A 178 -22.77 -18.40 46.02
CA GLU A 178 -23.65 -17.29 46.34
C GLU A 178 -22.99 -16.39 47.37
N VAL A 179 -23.18 -15.07 47.23
CA VAL A 179 -22.76 -14.06 48.20
C VAL A 179 -23.98 -13.19 48.49
N GLN A 180 -24.43 -13.20 49.74
CA GLN A 180 -25.52 -12.35 50.23
C GLN A 180 -24.92 -11.28 51.14
N THR A 181 -25.20 -10.02 50.86
CA THR A 181 -24.62 -8.88 51.61
C THR A 181 -25.59 -8.24 52.60
N ALA A 182 -26.90 -8.46 52.45
CA ALA A 182 -27.95 -7.96 53.34
C ALA A 182 -29.24 -8.82 53.22
N PRO A 183 -30.14 -8.81 54.23
CA PRO A 183 -30.01 -8.20 55.54
C PRO A 183 -29.09 -8.98 56.51
N SER A 184 -28.76 -10.23 56.18
CA SER A 184 -27.84 -11.07 56.94
C SER A 184 -26.72 -11.56 56.03
N PRO A 185 -25.49 -11.04 56.16
CA PRO A 185 -24.38 -11.41 55.30
C PRO A 185 -24.07 -12.90 55.38
N SER A 186 -24.06 -13.59 54.25
CA SER A 186 -23.72 -15.02 54.18
C SER A 186 -23.11 -15.39 52.84
N ILE A 187 -22.38 -16.50 52.81
CA ILE A 187 -21.91 -17.12 51.57
C ILE A 187 -22.36 -18.57 51.50
N LEU A 188 -22.60 -19.06 50.29
CA LEU A 188 -22.78 -20.49 50.03
C LEU A 188 -21.49 -21.06 49.46
N LEU A 189 -20.77 -21.84 50.26
CA LEU A 189 -19.50 -22.47 49.87
C LEU A 189 -19.76 -23.92 49.42
N ALA A 190 -19.48 -24.23 48.15
CA ALA A 190 -19.68 -25.56 47.59
C ALA A 190 -18.36 -26.35 47.52
N ARG A 191 -18.36 -27.57 48.06
CA ARG A 191 -17.28 -28.55 47.98
C ARG A 191 -17.85 -29.86 47.41
N GLY A 192 -17.51 -30.19 46.18
CA GLY A 192 -18.10 -31.33 45.47
C GLY A 192 -19.62 -31.18 45.34
N SER A 193 -20.37 -32.21 45.75
CA SER A 193 -21.85 -32.19 45.78
C SER A 193 -22.45 -31.54 47.02
N THR A 194 -21.62 -31.15 47.99
CA THR A 194 -22.08 -30.56 49.26
C THR A 194 -21.90 -29.04 49.27
N ALA A 195 -22.89 -28.30 49.76
CA ALA A 195 -22.84 -26.85 49.92
C ALA A 195 -23.07 -26.46 51.38
N HIS A 196 -22.32 -25.49 51.88
CA HIS A 196 -22.39 -25.03 53.29
C HIS A 196 -22.68 -23.54 53.29
N ARG A 197 -23.79 -23.14 53.94
CA ARG A 197 -24.10 -21.72 54.14
C ARG A 197 -23.38 -21.24 55.39
N LEU A 198 -22.52 -20.24 55.23
CA LEU A 198 -21.68 -19.69 56.28
C LEU A 198 -22.10 -18.24 56.55
N THR A 199 -22.33 -17.92 57.82
CA THR A 199 -22.70 -16.58 58.27
C THR A 199 -21.46 -15.70 58.36
N ILE A 200 -21.52 -14.48 57.85
CA ILE A 200 -20.43 -13.51 57.91
C ILE A 200 -20.82 -12.41 58.91
N THR A 201 -19.93 -12.12 59.85
CA THR A 201 -20.11 -11.08 60.87
C THR A 201 -19.10 -9.95 60.65
N PRO A 202 -19.26 -8.79 61.33
CA PRO A 202 -18.28 -7.69 61.23
C PRO A 202 -16.86 -8.08 61.66
N GLU A 203 -16.70 -9.13 62.48
CA GLU A 203 -15.41 -9.64 62.92
C GLU A 203 -14.75 -10.60 61.91
N THR A 204 -15.47 -11.06 60.89
CA THR A 204 -14.93 -11.97 59.87
C THR A 204 -13.82 -11.28 59.08
N ALA A 205 -12.60 -11.81 59.13
CA ALA A 205 -11.49 -11.30 58.32
C ALA A 205 -11.58 -11.83 56.87
N ILE A 206 -11.86 -10.97 55.90
CA ILE A 206 -12.03 -11.35 54.49
C ILE A 206 -10.88 -10.82 53.64
N SER A 207 -10.26 -11.69 52.86
CA SER A 207 -9.24 -11.35 51.88
C SER A 207 -9.52 -12.00 50.54
N ARG A 208 -9.16 -11.30 49.45
CA ARG A 208 -9.33 -11.80 48.08
C ARG A 208 -8.10 -11.48 47.24
N VAL A 209 -7.60 -12.46 46.49
CA VAL A 209 -6.36 -12.35 45.71
C VAL A 209 -6.54 -12.88 44.29
N ASP A 210 -6.05 -12.12 43.31
CA ASP A 210 -5.83 -12.59 41.95
C ASP A 210 -4.47 -13.30 41.87
N LEU A 211 -4.50 -14.61 41.62
CA LEU A 211 -3.31 -15.45 41.54
C LEU A 211 -2.48 -15.21 40.28
N SER A 212 -3.05 -14.58 39.25
CA SER A 212 -2.34 -14.31 37.99
C SER A 212 -1.43 -13.08 38.08
N THR A 213 -1.86 -12.06 38.82
CA THR A 213 -1.14 -10.79 39.01
C THR A 213 -0.52 -10.67 40.41
N ASN A 214 -0.85 -11.60 41.32
CA ASN A 214 -0.52 -11.55 42.75
C ASN A 214 -1.00 -10.25 43.43
N THR A 215 -2.09 -9.66 42.93
CA THR A 215 -2.71 -8.46 43.50
C THR A 215 -3.93 -8.82 44.32
N GLY A 216 -4.15 -8.15 45.45
CA GLY A 216 -5.29 -8.40 46.32
C GLY A 216 -5.09 -7.82 47.70
N GLY A 217 -6.00 -8.13 48.63
CA GLY A 217 -5.93 -7.62 49.99
C GLY A 217 -7.20 -7.88 50.79
N THR A 218 -7.32 -7.19 51.91
CA THR A 218 -8.52 -7.18 52.75
C THR A 218 -9.67 -6.52 52.00
N ILE A 219 -10.85 -7.15 52.01
CA ILE A 219 -12.04 -6.66 51.32
C ILE A 219 -13.27 -6.74 52.23
N ALA A 220 -14.33 -6.01 51.91
CA ALA A 220 -15.64 -6.22 52.49
C ALA A 220 -16.35 -7.44 51.85
N VAL A 221 -17.42 -7.94 52.47
CA VAL A 221 -18.22 -9.06 51.94
C VAL A 221 -18.71 -8.83 50.50
N ALA A 222 -19.04 -7.58 50.15
CA ALA A 222 -19.46 -7.21 48.79
C ALA A 222 -18.35 -7.35 47.73
N GLY A 223 -17.09 -7.49 48.14
CA GLY A 223 -15.96 -7.74 47.25
C GLY A 223 -15.74 -9.21 46.89
N LEU A 224 -16.43 -10.14 47.58
CA LEU A 224 -16.45 -11.56 47.22
C LEU A 224 -17.35 -11.76 46.00
N ALA A 225 -16.99 -12.71 45.13
CA ALA A 225 -17.80 -13.00 43.95
C ALA A 225 -18.07 -14.50 43.81
N PRO A 226 -19.25 -14.88 43.29
CA PRO A 226 -19.50 -16.25 42.85
C PRO A 226 -18.41 -16.72 41.87
N GLY A 227 -17.99 -17.97 42.03
CA GLY A 227 -16.91 -18.59 41.27
C GLY A 227 -15.51 -18.42 41.83
N ASP A 228 -15.32 -17.62 42.88
CA ASP A 228 -14.01 -17.60 43.55
C ASP A 228 -13.79 -18.91 44.32
N ASP A 229 -12.53 -19.35 44.37
CA ASP A 229 -12.13 -20.47 45.22
C ASP A 229 -11.75 -19.94 46.60
N ALA A 230 -12.36 -20.45 47.67
CA ALA A 230 -12.25 -19.88 49.00
C ALA A 230 -11.90 -20.92 50.05
N GLU A 231 -10.96 -20.54 50.93
CA GLU A 231 -10.63 -21.24 52.17
C GLU A 231 -11.22 -20.44 53.34
N VAL A 232 -12.07 -21.09 54.14
CA VAL A 232 -12.83 -20.47 55.21
C VAL A 232 -12.57 -21.18 56.54
N GLN A 233 -12.10 -20.44 57.53
CA GLN A 233 -12.08 -20.90 58.92
C GLN A 233 -13.45 -20.65 59.53
N VAL A 234 -14.12 -21.73 59.96
CA VAL A 234 -15.50 -21.72 60.46
C VAL A 234 -15.49 -22.05 61.94
N GLY A 235 -16.07 -21.18 62.75
CA GLY A 235 -16.29 -21.39 64.17
C GLY A 235 -17.65 -22.01 64.46
N ASP A 236 -18.14 -21.84 65.68
CA ASP A 236 -19.45 -22.36 66.09
C ASP A 236 -20.60 -21.78 65.25
N ASN A 237 -21.68 -22.55 65.10
CA ASN A 237 -22.90 -22.16 64.38
C ASN A 237 -22.66 -21.71 62.92
N ASN A 238 -21.67 -22.28 62.23
CA ASN A 238 -21.30 -21.96 60.85
C ASN A 238 -20.91 -20.48 60.63
N VAL A 239 -20.41 -19.82 61.67
CA VAL A 239 -19.89 -18.44 61.56
C VAL A 239 -18.49 -18.47 60.97
N ALA A 240 -18.27 -17.70 59.90
CA ALA A 240 -16.96 -17.54 59.30
C ALA A 240 -16.08 -16.64 60.19
N LEU A 241 -14.95 -17.16 60.64
CA LEU A 241 -13.93 -16.40 61.36
C LEU A 241 -12.97 -15.71 60.39
N ARG A 242 -12.63 -16.39 59.28
CA ARG A 242 -11.73 -15.88 58.25
C ARG A 242 -12.08 -16.46 56.88
N ILE A 243 -12.06 -15.64 55.84
CA ILE A 243 -12.27 -16.04 54.44
C ILE A 243 -11.06 -15.60 53.61
N ARG A 244 -10.44 -16.54 52.90
CA ARG A 244 -9.42 -16.27 51.88
C ARG A 244 -9.91 -16.74 50.53
N ALA A 245 -10.37 -15.81 49.70
CA ALA A 245 -10.85 -16.07 48.35
C ALA A 245 -9.74 -15.84 47.32
N THR A 246 -9.77 -16.61 46.23
CA THR A 246 -8.80 -16.54 45.15
C THR A 246 -9.48 -16.71 43.79
N TYR A 247 -8.93 -16.02 42.79
CA TYR A 247 -9.31 -16.19 41.39
C TYR A 247 -8.08 -16.04 40.49
N ARG A 248 -8.20 -16.34 39.19
CA ARG A 248 -7.21 -15.96 38.17
C ARG A 248 -7.85 -15.01 37.18
N SER A 249 -7.12 -14.03 36.68
CA SER A 249 -7.53 -13.30 35.49
C SER A 249 -6.80 -13.78 34.24
N ALA A 250 -7.47 -13.66 33.10
CA ALA A 250 -6.90 -13.86 31.78
C ALA A 250 -7.43 -12.78 30.85
N ALA A 251 -6.61 -12.25 29.95
CA ALA A 251 -7.03 -11.21 29.02
C ALA A 251 -6.53 -11.50 27.61
N GLY A 252 -7.29 -11.04 26.61
CA GLY A 252 -6.90 -11.18 25.22
C GLY A 252 -8.04 -10.90 24.25
N ARG A 253 -7.74 -10.99 22.96
CA ARG A 253 -8.76 -10.90 21.91
C ARG A 253 -9.39 -12.26 21.65
N ILE A 254 -10.71 -12.33 21.56
CA ILE A 254 -11.46 -13.52 21.16
C ILE A 254 -11.14 -13.84 19.71
N ASP A 255 -10.63 -15.04 19.44
CA ASP A 255 -10.47 -15.55 18.08
C ASP A 255 -11.62 -16.46 17.66
N THR A 256 -12.12 -17.31 18.56
CA THR A 256 -13.27 -18.19 18.28
C THR A 256 -14.27 -18.18 19.42
N VAL A 257 -15.56 -18.21 19.06
CA VAL A 257 -16.69 -18.43 19.99
C VAL A 257 -17.46 -19.64 19.50
N ALA A 258 -17.67 -20.64 20.37
CA ALA A 258 -18.43 -21.85 20.06
C ALA A 258 -19.52 -22.10 21.12
N ALA A 259 -20.44 -23.02 20.79
CA ALA A 259 -21.54 -23.46 21.67
C ALA A 259 -22.33 -22.28 22.29
N GLY A 260 -22.74 -21.30 21.47
CA GLY A 260 -23.53 -20.16 21.94
C GLY A 260 -22.82 -19.25 22.95
N GLY A 261 -21.49 -19.23 22.95
CA GLY A 261 -20.69 -18.42 23.88
C GLY A 261 -20.16 -19.17 25.10
N GLN A 262 -20.48 -20.46 25.24
CA GLN A 262 -19.99 -21.30 26.35
C GLN A 262 -18.52 -21.71 26.19
N THR A 263 -17.95 -21.56 25.00
CA THR A 263 -16.51 -21.80 24.76
C THR A 263 -15.90 -20.62 24.02
N ILE A 264 -14.83 -20.07 24.59
CA ILE A 264 -14.09 -18.93 24.04
C ILE A 264 -12.64 -19.37 23.83
N VAL A 265 -12.12 -19.14 22.64
CA VAL A 265 -10.68 -19.29 22.34
C VAL A 265 -10.09 -17.91 22.15
N LEU A 266 -9.08 -17.57 22.95
CA LEU A 266 -8.32 -16.33 22.78
C LEU A 266 -7.28 -16.49 21.66
N SER A 267 -6.88 -15.38 21.06
CA SER A 267 -5.84 -15.30 20.02
C SER A 267 -4.50 -15.94 20.39
N GLY A 268 -4.19 -16.11 21.68
CA GLY A 268 -3.04 -16.89 22.17
C GLY A 268 -3.24 -18.40 22.18
N GLY A 269 -4.34 -18.93 21.64
CA GLY A 269 -4.69 -20.35 21.61
C GLY A 269 -5.29 -20.90 22.91
N GLN A 270 -5.45 -20.07 23.94
CA GLN A 270 -6.03 -20.48 25.21
C GLN A 270 -7.55 -20.65 25.08
N THR A 271 -8.04 -21.82 25.51
CA THR A 271 -9.47 -22.16 25.48
C THR A 271 -10.06 -22.09 26.88
N PHE A 272 -11.20 -21.40 27.00
CA PHE A 272 -11.91 -21.22 28.25
C PHE A 272 -13.36 -21.67 28.13
N ARG A 273 -13.86 -22.36 29.17
CA ARG A 273 -15.26 -22.73 29.32
C ARG A 273 -15.97 -21.69 30.17
N VAL A 274 -17.02 -21.08 29.63
CA VAL A 274 -17.84 -20.09 30.34
C VAL A 274 -18.93 -20.81 31.11
N ASN A 275 -19.00 -20.57 32.43
CA ASN A 275 -20.04 -21.16 33.27
C ASN A 275 -21.42 -20.58 32.91
N ASP A 276 -22.49 -21.37 33.03
CA ASP A 276 -23.85 -20.92 32.70
C ASP A 276 -24.35 -19.78 33.61
N GLN A 277 -23.76 -19.62 34.79
CA GLN A 277 -24.03 -18.53 35.73
C GLN A 277 -23.00 -17.40 35.64
N ALA A 278 -22.12 -17.41 34.62
CA ALA A 278 -21.12 -16.38 34.46
C ALA A 278 -21.74 -15.02 34.16
N ARG A 279 -21.19 -13.97 34.78
CA ARG A 279 -21.59 -12.60 34.49
C ARG A 279 -20.91 -12.13 33.20
N VAL A 280 -21.67 -11.80 32.17
CA VAL A 280 -21.13 -11.23 30.92
C VAL A 280 -21.45 -9.74 30.85
N LEU A 281 -20.41 -8.93 30.70
CA LEU A 281 -20.47 -7.48 30.55
C LEU A 281 -19.88 -7.09 29.20
N ILE A 282 -20.63 -6.38 28.35
CA ILE A 282 -20.13 -5.80 27.10
C ILE A 282 -20.25 -4.28 27.21
N ASN A 283 -19.13 -3.57 27.15
CA ASN A 283 -19.06 -2.13 27.42
C ASN A 283 -19.76 -1.77 28.76
N ASP A 284 -19.43 -2.54 29.81
CA ASP A 284 -20.00 -2.45 31.18
C ASP A 284 -21.52 -2.68 31.33
N GLN A 285 -22.22 -3.10 30.26
CA GLN A 285 -23.65 -3.47 30.33
C GLN A 285 -23.85 -5.00 30.44
N PRO A 286 -24.86 -5.49 31.19
CA PRO A 286 -25.16 -6.92 31.27
C PRO A 286 -25.64 -7.52 29.94
N HIS A 287 -25.08 -8.67 29.57
CA HIS A 287 -25.40 -9.39 28.33
C HIS A 287 -25.45 -10.91 28.54
N GLY A 288 -25.91 -11.64 27.52
CA GLY A 288 -25.81 -13.10 27.49
C GLY A 288 -24.48 -13.58 26.89
N THR A 289 -24.09 -14.84 27.16
CA THR A 289 -22.92 -15.46 26.50
C THR A 289 -23.06 -15.48 24.98
N ALA A 290 -24.30 -15.60 24.49
CA ALA A 290 -24.64 -15.58 23.06
C ALA A 290 -24.37 -14.24 22.36
N ASP A 291 -24.04 -13.17 23.08
CA ASP A 291 -23.68 -11.87 22.51
C ASP A 291 -22.17 -11.72 22.27
N LEU A 292 -21.36 -12.65 22.78
CA LEU A 292 -19.92 -12.66 22.57
C LEU A 292 -19.60 -12.97 21.10
N ARG A 293 -18.66 -12.20 20.53
CA ARG A 293 -18.26 -12.32 19.13
C ARG A 293 -16.74 -12.35 19.00
N ARG A 294 -16.28 -12.99 17.92
CA ARG A 294 -14.88 -12.90 17.46
C ARG A 294 -14.44 -11.43 17.35
N GLY A 295 -13.20 -11.16 17.74
CA GLY A 295 -12.57 -9.84 17.64
C GLY A 295 -12.74 -8.95 18.87
N MET A 296 -13.69 -9.25 19.77
CA MET A 296 -13.84 -8.54 21.04
C MET A 296 -12.59 -8.70 21.89
N VAL A 297 -12.19 -7.63 22.59
CA VAL A 297 -11.13 -7.68 23.60
C VAL A 297 -11.79 -8.00 24.92
N VAL A 298 -11.29 -9.02 25.62
CA VAL A 298 -11.90 -9.49 26.87
C VAL A 298 -10.92 -9.58 28.01
N THR A 299 -11.44 -9.36 29.22
CA THR A 299 -10.85 -9.78 30.49
C THR A 299 -11.77 -10.80 31.14
N LEU A 300 -11.22 -11.94 31.53
CA LEU A 300 -11.91 -13.10 32.08
C LEU A 300 -11.54 -13.27 33.55
N ARG A 301 -12.53 -13.55 34.39
CA ARG A 301 -12.30 -14.04 35.76
C ARG A 301 -12.54 -15.55 35.79
N VAL A 302 -11.50 -16.28 36.15
CA VAL A 302 -11.44 -17.75 36.06
C VAL A 302 -11.27 -18.34 37.46
N ASN A 303 -12.04 -19.37 37.78
CA ASN A 303 -11.81 -20.14 38.99
C ASN A 303 -10.49 -20.93 38.85
N PRO A 304 -9.55 -20.83 39.80
CA PRO A 304 -8.22 -21.43 39.67
C PRO A 304 -8.24 -22.96 39.72
N THR A 305 -9.28 -23.55 40.31
CA THR A 305 -9.42 -24.98 40.56
C THR A 305 -10.26 -25.66 39.49
N THR A 306 -11.39 -25.06 39.06
CA THR A 306 -12.26 -25.63 38.02
C THR A 306 -11.92 -25.16 36.61
N SER A 307 -11.10 -24.11 36.45
CA SER A 307 -10.80 -23.45 35.16
C SER A 307 -12.01 -22.87 34.42
N GLU A 308 -13.18 -22.80 35.08
CA GLU A 308 -14.37 -22.18 34.50
C GLU A 308 -14.32 -20.66 34.63
N VAL A 309 -14.83 -19.97 33.61
CA VAL A 309 -14.98 -18.51 33.60
C VAL A 309 -16.29 -18.13 34.28
N TRP A 310 -16.21 -17.21 35.23
CA TRP A 310 -17.33 -16.72 36.04
C TRP A 310 -17.64 -15.24 35.81
N GLU A 311 -16.74 -14.51 35.15
CA GLU A 311 -17.01 -13.17 34.63
C GLU A 311 -16.29 -12.96 33.30
N VAL A 312 -17.00 -12.41 32.32
CA VAL A 312 -16.44 -11.96 31.03
C VAL A 312 -16.70 -10.47 30.93
N ARG A 313 -15.65 -9.66 30.90
CA ARG A 313 -15.73 -8.24 30.55
C ARG A 313 -15.21 -8.08 29.13
N ALA A 314 -16.07 -7.68 28.22
CA ALA A 314 -15.76 -7.50 26.82
C ALA A 314 -15.90 -6.03 26.41
N GLU A 315 -14.97 -5.57 25.60
CA GLU A 315 -15.08 -4.33 24.86
C GLU A 315 -15.24 -4.67 23.38
N ARG A 316 -16.20 -4.01 22.71
CA ARG A 316 -16.24 -4.06 21.24
C ARG A 316 -14.94 -3.46 20.74
N ALA A 317 -14.17 -4.21 19.96
CA ALA A 317 -13.03 -3.65 19.25
C ALA A 317 -13.51 -2.42 18.46
N ALA A 318 -12.81 -1.30 18.62
CA ALA A 318 -13.04 -0.12 17.79
C ALA A 318 -13.12 -0.55 16.33
N ALA A 319 -14.14 -0.08 15.62
CA ALA A 319 -14.36 -0.44 14.22
C ALA A 319 -13.08 -0.17 13.44
N ALA A 320 -12.54 -1.20 12.78
CA ALA A 320 -11.29 -1.05 12.08
C ALA A 320 -11.48 -0.06 10.93
N VAL A 321 -10.73 1.04 10.95
CA VAL A 321 -10.75 2.03 9.86
C VAL A 321 -9.71 1.62 8.82
N THR A 322 -10.12 1.47 7.57
CA THR A 322 -9.23 1.29 6.42
C THR A 322 -9.25 2.56 5.59
N SER A 323 -8.09 3.12 5.30
CA SER A 323 -7.97 4.29 4.42
C SER A 323 -7.14 3.94 3.20
N GLY A 324 -7.51 4.44 2.03
CA GLY A 324 -6.77 4.19 0.81
C GLY A 324 -7.44 4.72 -0.45
N VAL A 325 -6.94 4.30 -1.60
CA VAL A 325 -7.50 4.68 -2.90
C VAL A 325 -8.49 3.62 -3.36
N LEU A 326 -9.69 4.02 -3.73
CA LEU A 326 -10.67 3.12 -4.33
C LEU A 326 -10.19 2.71 -5.72
N VAL A 327 -9.95 1.42 -5.97
CA VAL A 327 -9.44 0.94 -7.27
C VAL A 327 -10.48 0.20 -8.10
N GLU A 328 -11.44 -0.46 -7.45
CA GLU A 328 -12.52 -1.17 -8.12
C GLU A 328 -13.82 -1.02 -7.34
N VAL A 329 -14.93 -1.03 -8.08
CA VAL A 329 -16.29 -1.01 -7.55
C VAL A 329 -17.07 -2.14 -8.23
N HIS A 330 -17.63 -3.03 -7.42
CA HIS A 330 -18.42 -4.19 -7.85
C HIS A 330 -19.86 -4.00 -7.37
N PRO A 331 -20.78 -3.40 -8.16
CA PRO A 331 -22.14 -3.06 -7.69
C PRO A 331 -23.19 -4.17 -7.97
N GLY A 332 -22.75 -5.39 -8.23
CA GLY A 332 -23.60 -6.53 -8.59
C GLY A 332 -24.37 -7.13 -7.41
N ALA A 333 -24.81 -8.39 -7.56
CA ALA A 333 -25.59 -9.11 -6.54
C ALA A 333 -24.86 -9.21 -5.17
N ASN A 334 -23.53 -9.29 -5.19
CA ASN A 334 -22.67 -9.25 -4.01
C ASN A 334 -21.82 -7.97 -4.07
N PRO A 335 -22.37 -6.82 -3.60
CA PRO A 335 -21.70 -5.56 -3.80
C PRO A 335 -20.43 -5.47 -2.95
N ALA A 336 -19.34 -4.99 -3.56
CA ALA A 336 -18.04 -4.87 -2.92
C ALA A 336 -17.23 -3.72 -3.50
N ILE A 337 -16.28 -3.23 -2.73
CA ILE A 337 -15.25 -2.29 -3.20
C ILE A 337 -13.87 -2.89 -2.98
N VAL A 338 -12.89 -2.46 -3.76
CA VAL A 338 -11.48 -2.79 -3.54
C VAL A 338 -10.73 -1.51 -3.23
N VAL A 339 -10.10 -1.46 -2.07
CA VAL A 339 -9.33 -0.31 -1.58
C VAL A 339 -7.86 -0.68 -1.57
N GLN A 340 -7.03 0.21 -2.11
CA GLN A 340 -5.58 0.08 -2.10
C GLN A 340 -4.98 0.90 -0.96
N GLU A 341 -4.29 0.22 -0.04
CA GLU A 341 -3.57 0.81 1.09
C GLU A 341 -2.07 0.54 0.89
N GLY A 342 -1.32 1.57 0.47
CA GLY A 342 0.05 1.39 0.01
C GLY A 342 0.14 0.41 -1.16
N SER A 343 0.83 -0.71 -0.98
CA SER A 343 0.93 -1.79 -1.98
C SER A 343 -0.13 -2.88 -1.82
N ALA A 344 -0.90 -2.88 -0.72
CA ALA A 344 -1.88 -3.92 -0.43
C ALA A 344 -3.24 -3.58 -1.08
N LEU A 345 -3.94 -4.62 -1.56
CA LEU A 345 -5.32 -4.52 -2.03
C LEU A 345 -6.24 -5.23 -1.05
N ARG A 346 -7.29 -4.53 -0.59
CA ARG A 346 -8.29 -5.09 0.31
C ARG A 346 -9.67 -5.03 -0.35
N ARG A 347 -10.28 -6.20 -0.53
CA ARG A 347 -11.68 -6.31 -0.94
C ARG A 347 -12.58 -6.20 0.29
N ILE A 348 -13.58 -5.32 0.24
CA ILE A 348 -14.50 -5.03 1.33
C ILE A 348 -15.93 -5.20 0.84
N SER A 349 -16.70 -6.02 1.54
CA SER A 349 -18.11 -6.27 1.21
C SER A 349 -18.98 -5.10 1.66
N ILE A 350 -19.88 -4.66 0.77
CA ILE A 350 -20.89 -3.65 1.06
C ILE A 350 -22.19 -4.37 1.40
N THR A 351 -22.91 -3.90 2.41
CA THR A 351 -24.21 -4.45 2.81
C THR A 351 -25.30 -3.40 2.62
N PRO A 352 -26.59 -3.77 2.64
CA PRO A 352 -27.69 -2.80 2.62
C PRO A 352 -27.66 -1.80 3.79
N GLN A 353 -26.94 -2.13 4.87
CA GLN A 353 -26.79 -1.26 6.05
C GLN A 353 -25.59 -0.31 5.94
N THR A 354 -24.76 -0.44 4.91
CA THR A 354 -23.58 0.43 4.73
C THR A 354 -24.02 1.85 4.36
N THR A 355 -23.59 2.83 5.14
CA THR A 355 -23.75 4.25 4.80
C THR A 355 -22.61 4.70 3.90
N ILE A 356 -22.91 5.23 2.71
CA ILE A 356 -21.89 5.69 1.77
C ILE A 356 -22.09 7.18 1.54
N THR A 357 -21.04 7.96 1.78
CA THR A 357 -21.01 9.40 1.52
C THR A 357 -19.90 9.73 0.54
N ARG A 358 -20.19 10.65 -0.39
CA ARG A 358 -19.20 11.13 -1.36
C ARG A 358 -19.11 12.64 -1.30
N VAL A 359 -17.90 13.16 -1.12
CA VAL A 359 -17.60 14.57 -0.86
C VAL A 359 -16.62 15.11 -1.89
N ASN A 360 -16.96 16.25 -2.47
CA ASN A 360 -16.07 17.01 -3.33
C ASN A 360 -15.09 17.82 -2.48
N LEU A 361 -13.80 17.54 -2.60
CA LEU A 361 -12.75 18.22 -1.84
C LEU A 361 -12.60 19.70 -2.19
N SER A 362 -13.09 20.14 -3.35
CA SER A 362 -12.90 21.52 -3.81
C SER A 362 -13.91 22.52 -3.22
N ASN A 363 -15.06 22.05 -2.73
CA ASN A 363 -16.12 22.93 -2.22
C ASN A 363 -16.93 22.29 -1.07
N ASP A 364 -16.44 21.18 -0.51
CA ASP A 364 -17.09 20.38 0.53
C ASP A 364 -18.53 19.93 0.20
N ALA A 365 -18.98 20.08 -1.04
CA ALA A 365 -20.28 19.63 -1.47
C ALA A 365 -20.29 18.10 -1.52
N GLY A 366 -21.25 17.47 -0.85
CA GLY A 366 -21.34 16.02 -0.79
C GLY A 366 -22.71 15.55 -0.34
N GLY A 367 -22.90 14.23 -0.38
CA GLY A 367 -24.16 13.62 0.02
C GLY A 367 -24.09 12.10 0.15
N SER A 368 -25.17 11.53 0.65
CA SER A 368 -25.37 10.08 0.65
C SER A 368 -25.53 9.59 -0.79
N VAL A 369 -24.80 8.53 -1.13
CA VAL A 369 -24.79 7.96 -2.48
C VAL A 369 -24.91 6.43 -2.42
N ASN A 370 -25.25 5.80 -3.55
CA ASN A 370 -25.19 4.35 -3.68
C ASN A 370 -23.76 3.90 -4.10
N VAL A 371 -23.42 2.62 -3.86
CA VAL A 371 -22.16 2.00 -4.31
C VAL A 371 -21.86 2.23 -5.81
N ARG A 372 -22.89 2.29 -6.67
CA ARG A 372 -22.74 2.57 -8.12
C ARG A 372 -22.20 3.97 -8.45
N GLN A 373 -22.33 4.90 -7.52
CA GLN A 373 -21.90 6.29 -7.69
C GLN A 373 -20.51 6.54 -7.11
N LEU A 374 -19.92 5.55 -6.44
CA LEU A 374 -18.49 5.55 -6.12
C LEU A 374 -17.68 5.36 -7.40
N VAL A 375 -16.51 5.98 -7.46
CA VAL A 375 -15.70 5.91 -8.67
C VAL A 375 -14.24 5.60 -8.33
N PRO A 376 -13.60 4.65 -9.04
CA PRO A 376 -12.17 4.42 -8.88
C PRO A 376 -11.34 5.70 -9.01
N GLY A 377 -10.34 5.83 -8.15
CA GLY A 377 -9.46 7.00 -8.01
C GLY A 377 -9.85 7.96 -6.89
N ASP A 378 -11.06 7.80 -6.31
CA ASP A 378 -11.45 8.53 -5.11
C ASP A 378 -10.65 8.05 -3.90
N ASP A 379 -10.31 8.95 -2.98
CA ASP A 379 -9.76 8.58 -1.67
C ASP A 379 -10.90 8.11 -0.77
N VAL A 380 -10.76 6.97 -0.11
CA VAL A 380 -11.81 6.39 0.72
C VAL A 380 -11.32 6.10 2.13
N GLU A 381 -12.18 6.40 3.09
CA GLU A 381 -12.09 5.96 4.47
C GLU A 381 -13.27 5.01 4.74
N VAL A 382 -12.97 3.81 5.21
CA VAL A 382 -13.95 2.74 5.40
C VAL A 382 -13.91 2.26 6.83
N GLN A 383 -15.00 2.44 7.55
CA GLN A 383 -15.21 1.87 8.87
C GLN A 383 -15.75 0.44 8.71
N LEU A 384 -15.03 -0.52 9.26
CA LEU A 384 -15.35 -1.95 9.14
C LEU A 384 -15.99 -2.51 10.40
N ALA A 385 -17.01 -3.34 10.20
CA ALA A 385 -17.52 -4.25 11.22
C ALA A 385 -16.50 -5.40 11.50
N PRO A 386 -16.63 -6.10 12.63
CA PRO A 386 -15.75 -7.23 12.98
C PRO A 386 -15.72 -8.38 11.95
N ASP A 387 -16.76 -8.51 11.11
CA ASP A 387 -16.86 -9.48 10.02
C ASP A 387 -16.28 -8.97 8.69
N ASN A 388 -15.59 -7.82 8.71
CA ASN A 388 -14.98 -7.17 7.55
C ASN A 388 -16.00 -6.63 6.51
N THR A 389 -17.26 -6.45 6.90
CA THR A 389 -18.25 -5.69 6.11
C THR A 389 -18.13 -4.19 6.39
N ALA A 390 -18.41 -3.36 5.38
CA ALA A 390 -18.39 -1.91 5.55
C ALA A 390 -19.61 -1.42 6.35
N GLN A 391 -19.37 -0.61 7.38
CA GLN A 391 -20.41 0.14 8.09
C GLN A 391 -20.57 1.53 7.48
N ILE A 392 -19.44 2.24 7.31
CA ILE A 392 -19.39 3.58 6.73
C ILE A 392 -18.32 3.61 5.65
N VAL A 393 -18.64 4.20 4.50
CA VAL A 393 -17.67 4.54 3.45
C VAL A 393 -17.76 6.03 3.20
N ARG A 394 -16.65 6.75 3.40
CA ARG A 394 -16.52 8.16 3.04
C ARG A 394 -15.54 8.27 1.88
N ALA A 395 -16.04 8.68 0.72
CA ALA A 395 -15.25 8.87 -0.50
C ALA A 395 -15.02 10.36 -0.78
N THR A 396 -13.79 10.74 -1.05
CA THR A 396 -13.38 12.11 -1.35
C THR A 396 -12.78 12.19 -2.74
N PHE A 397 -13.19 13.19 -3.52
CA PHE A 397 -12.75 13.33 -4.92
C PHE A 397 -12.48 14.79 -5.30
N ARG A 398 -11.77 14.99 -6.40
CA ARG A 398 -11.68 16.28 -7.11
C ARG A 398 -12.47 16.22 -8.41
N PRO A 399 -13.16 17.30 -8.82
CA PRO A 399 -13.83 17.36 -10.12
C PRO A 399 -12.82 17.09 -11.25
N PRO A 400 -13.26 16.47 -12.37
CA PRO A 400 -12.37 16.24 -13.49
C PRO A 400 -11.79 17.55 -14.03
N LEU A 401 -10.47 17.58 -14.20
CA LEU A 401 -9.75 18.66 -14.87
C LEU A 401 -9.95 18.51 -16.39
N VAL A 402 -10.54 19.52 -17.03
CA VAL A 402 -10.63 19.58 -18.50
C VAL A 402 -9.38 20.29 -19.02
N ALA A 403 -8.58 19.62 -19.84
CA ALA A 403 -7.37 20.20 -20.41
C ALA A 403 -7.03 19.62 -21.78
N ARG A 404 -6.29 20.38 -22.59
CA ARG A 404 -5.75 19.92 -23.87
C ARG A 404 -4.40 19.24 -23.65
N ILE A 405 -4.24 18.02 -24.15
CA ILE A 405 -3.00 17.24 -24.04
C ILE A 405 -2.08 17.65 -25.19
N GLN A 406 -0.88 18.14 -24.89
CA GLN A 406 0.14 18.48 -25.88
C GLN A 406 0.90 17.23 -26.34
N SER A 407 1.38 16.44 -25.39
CA SER A 407 2.13 15.21 -25.67
C SER A 407 1.96 14.20 -24.54
N VAL A 408 2.10 12.92 -24.88
CA VAL A 408 2.12 11.81 -23.92
C VAL A 408 3.54 11.23 -23.84
N SER A 409 4.01 10.88 -22.65
CA SER A 409 5.28 10.20 -22.44
C SER A 409 5.00 8.85 -21.76
N PRO A 410 4.86 7.76 -22.53
CA PRO A 410 4.54 6.44 -21.99
C PRO A 410 5.62 5.92 -21.04
N GLN A 411 6.89 6.15 -21.39
CA GLN A 411 8.04 5.72 -20.58
C GLN A 411 8.11 6.46 -19.23
N ALA A 412 7.87 7.78 -19.23
CA ALA A 412 7.87 8.58 -18.01
C ALA A 412 6.54 8.47 -17.23
N ARG A 413 5.55 7.74 -17.76
CA ARG A 413 4.18 7.68 -17.24
C ARG A 413 3.63 9.08 -16.93
N ALA A 414 3.73 9.97 -17.90
CA ALA A 414 3.32 11.36 -17.75
C ALA A 414 2.60 11.88 -19.00
N ILE A 415 1.78 12.91 -18.81
CA ILE A 415 1.20 13.71 -19.89
C ILE A 415 1.61 15.17 -19.73
N VAL A 416 1.90 15.83 -20.83
CA VAL A 416 2.16 17.27 -20.88
C VAL A 416 0.93 17.95 -21.44
N LEU A 417 0.41 18.93 -20.71
CA LEU A 417 -0.74 19.73 -21.12
C LEU A 417 -0.28 20.91 -21.98
N ALA A 418 -1.19 21.47 -22.78
CA ALA A 418 -0.91 22.60 -23.67
C ALA A 418 -0.49 23.89 -22.93
N ASP A 419 -0.76 23.98 -21.62
CA ASP A 419 -0.29 25.07 -20.76
C ASP A 419 1.11 24.81 -20.16
N GLY A 420 1.79 23.74 -20.59
CA GLY A 420 3.13 23.36 -20.14
C GLY A 420 3.16 22.53 -18.86
N ARG A 421 2.03 22.34 -18.16
CA ARG A 421 2.01 21.49 -16.95
C ARG A 421 2.23 20.03 -17.31
N THR A 422 3.09 19.36 -16.54
CA THR A 422 3.29 17.90 -16.63
C THR A 422 2.55 17.22 -15.50
N LEU A 423 1.67 16.26 -15.82
CA LEU A 423 0.93 15.46 -14.85
C LEU A 423 1.42 14.01 -14.88
N SER A 424 1.74 13.48 -13.70
CA SER A 424 2.13 12.08 -13.52
C SER A 424 0.90 11.18 -13.50
N LEU A 425 1.02 10.00 -14.09
CA LEU A 425 -0.06 9.02 -14.17
C LEU A 425 0.05 8.03 -13.03
N SER A 426 -1.10 7.58 -12.52
CA SER A 426 -1.20 6.48 -11.57
C SER A 426 -0.74 5.16 -12.17
N ASP A 427 -0.33 4.22 -11.31
CA ASP A 427 0.07 2.89 -11.74
C ASP A 427 -1.07 2.08 -12.36
N ARG A 428 -2.32 2.40 -11.99
CA ARG A 428 -3.55 1.82 -12.52
C ARG A 428 -4.39 2.84 -13.31
N VAL A 429 -3.74 3.80 -13.98
CA VAL A 429 -4.46 4.78 -14.79
C VAL A 429 -5.36 4.09 -15.82
N ARG A 430 -6.62 4.51 -15.87
CA ARG A 430 -7.62 4.04 -16.84
C ARG A 430 -7.72 5.04 -17.98
N VAL A 431 -7.57 4.58 -19.22
CA VAL A 431 -7.71 5.41 -20.42
C VAL A 431 -8.98 4.99 -21.17
N LEU A 432 -9.81 5.98 -21.51
CA LEU A 432 -11.04 5.81 -22.26
C LEU A 432 -11.00 6.75 -23.47
N ILE A 433 -11.16 6.18 -24.66
CA ILE A 433 -11.23 6.92 -25.92
C ILE A 433 -12.62 6.67 -26.48
N ASN A 434 -13.43 7.72 -26.63
CA ASN A 434 -14.82 7.62 -27.05
C ASN A 434 -15.62 6.60 -26.20
N GLU A 435 -15.43 6.69 -24.88
CA GLU A 435 -16.04 5.82 -23.87
C GLU A 435 -15.63 4.33 -23.95
N GLN A 436 -14.71 3.95 -24.84
CA GLN A 436 -14.16 2.60 -24.93
C GLN A 436 -12.78 2.49 -24.24
N PRO A 437 -12.43 1.34 -23.64
CA PRO A 437 -11.09 1.12 -23.09
C PRO A 437 -10.02 1.31 -24.16
N GLY A 438 -8.98 2.09 -23.84
CA GLY A 438 -7.84 2.32 -24.72
C GLY A 438 -6.52 2.36 -23.95
N THR A 439 -5.44 2.69 -24.65
CA THR A 439 -4.10 2.87 -24.08
C THR A 439 -3.64 4.32 -24.16
N ILE A 440 -2.64 4.70 -23.36
CA ILE A 440 -2.07 6.05 -23.41
C ILE A 440 -1.48 6.40 -24.79
N ASN A 441 -0.98 5.40 -25.51
CA ASN A 441 -0.38 5.57 -26.83
C ASN A 441 -1.41 5.93 -27.90
N GLU A 442 -2.69 5.65 -27.64
CA GLU A 442 -3.79 5.90 -28.56
C GLU A 442 -4.39 7.31 -28.39
N ILE A 443 -3.94 8.07 -27.39
CA ILE A 443 -4.43 9.43 -27.16
C ILE A 443 -3.86 10.36 -28.25
N PRO A 444 -4.72 11.02 -29.06
CA PRO A 444 -4.25 11.92 -30.10
C PRO A 444 -3.54 13.15 -29.51
N PRO A 445 -2.38 13.58 -30.05
CA PRO A 445 -1.79 14.85 -29.71
C PRO A 445 -2.76 16.01 -29.96
N GLY A 446 -2.85 16.93 -29.00
CA GLY A 446 -3.77 18.06 -29.07
C GLY A 446 -5.21 17.74 -28.70
N ALA A 447 -5.55 16.52 -28.26
CA ALA A 447 -6.90 16.17 -27.85
C ALA A 447 -7.30 16.86 -26.54
N THR A 448 -8.58 17.24 -26.42
CA THR A 448 -9.17 17.70 -25.17
C THR A 448 -9.57 16.50 -24.33
N ALA A 449 -9.07 16.44 -23.09
CA ALA A 449 -9.30 15.34 -22.18
C ALA A 449 -9.95 15.80 -20.88
N ARG A 450 -10.80 14.95 -20.32
CA ARG A 450 -11.32 15.03 -18.95
C ARG A 450 -10.44 14.13 -18.08
N LEU A 451 -9.67 14.74 -17.19
CA LEU A 451 -8.65 14.09 -16.37
C LEU A 451 -9.14 14.00 -14.93
N ARG A 452 -9.22 12.80 -14.38
CA ARG A 452 -9.47 12.61 -12.94
C ARG A 452 -8.15 12.50 -12.22
N VAL A 453 -7.92 13.41 -11.28
CA VAL A 453 -6.71 13.45 -10.45
C VAL A 453 -7.06 12.97 -9.05
N ASN A 454 -6.33 11.97 -8.56
CA ASN A 454 -6.52 11.49 -7.20
C ASN A 454 -6.10 12.59 -6.20
N PRO A 455 -6.91 12.90 -5.17
CA PRO A 455 -6.67 14.06 -4.32
C PRO A 455 -5.39 13.96 -3.48
N SER A 456 -5.09 12.80 -2.90
CA SER A 456 -3.94 12.58 -2.02
C SER A 456 -2.61 12.48 -2.77
N THR A 457 -2.57 11.75 -3.89
CA THR A 457 -1.33 11.48 -4.65
C THR A 457 -1.05 12.51 -5.74
N ASN A 458 -2.06 13.31 -6.12
CA ASN A 458 -2.00 14.24 -7.24
C ASN A 458 -1.64 13.58 -8.60
N ARG A 459 -1.82 12.26 -8.71
CA ARG A 459 -1.61 11.49 -9.95
C ARG A 459 -2.92 11.33 -10.72
N VAL A 460 -2.84 11.30 -12.04
CA VAL A 460 -4.00 11.08 -12.92
C VAL A 460 -4.43 9.62 -12.84
N TRP A 461 -5.69 9.38 -12.50
CA TRP A 461 -6.28 8.05 -12.35
C TRP A 461 -7.16 7.64 -13.53
N GLU A 462 -7.84 8.60 -14.16
CA GLU A 462 -8.65 8.34 -15.35
C GLU A 462 -8.39 9.45 -16.38
N ILE A 463 -8.23 9.04 -17.64
CA ILE A 463 -8.18 9.93 -18.80
C ILE A 463 -9.34 9.56 -19.71
N ARG A 464 -10.26 10.50 -19.91
CA ARG A 464 -11.33 10.40 -20.91
C ARG A 464 -11.06 11.36 -22.05
N VAL A 465 -10.96 10.82 -23.25
CA VAL A 465 -10.79 11.60 -24.47
C VAL A 465 -12.01 11.35 -25.35
N ASP A 466 -12.73 12.43 -25.64
CA ASP A 466 -13.73 12.44 -26.71
C ASP A 466 -12.97 12.73 -28.00
N ALA A 467 -12.35 11.71 -28.57
CA ALA A 467 -11.55 11.85 -29.79
C ALA A 467 -12.52 12.06 -30.97
N PRO A 468 -12.36 13.13 -31.77
CA PRO A 468 -13.10 13.24 -33.02
C PRO A 468 -12.86 11.97 -33.83
N ALA A 469 -13.91 11.43 -34.44
CA ALA A 469 -13.83 10.21 -35.26
C ALA A 469 -12.59 10.31 -36.15
N ALA A 470 -11.72 9.30 -36.12
CA ALA A 470 -10.51 9.27 -36.91
C ALA A 470 -10.87 9.68 -38.34
N GLN A 471 -10.41 10.87 -38.75
CA GLN A 471 -10.69 11.37 -40.09
C GLN A 471 -10.12 10.31 -41.03
N PRO A 472 -10.92 9.69 -41.91
CA PRO A 472 -10.40 8.67 -42.81
C PRO A 472 -9.21 9.30 -43.53
N ALA A 473 -8.07 8.61 -43.49
CA ALA A 473 -6.86 9.09 -44.14
C ALA A 473 -7.25 9.59 -45.55
N PRO A 474 -6.89 10.83 -45.91
CA PRO A 474 -7.20 11.40 -47.21
C PRO A 474 -6.90 10.36 -48.28
N ARG A 475 -7.89 10.06 -49.11
CA ARG A 475 -7.72 9.09 -50.19
C ARG A 475 -6.98 9.79 -51.32
N GLY A 476 -6.00 9.10 -51.91
CA GLY A 476 -5.37 9.57 -53.14
C GLY A 476 -6.39 9.65 -54.30
N PRO A 477 -6.00 10.25 -55.44
CA PRO A 477 -6.83 10.28 -56.65
C PRO A 477 -7.35 8.87 -56.99
N ALA A 478 -8.67 8.72 -57.08
CA ALA A 478 -9.29 7.41 -57.17
C ALA A 478 -8.88 6.67 -58.46
N GLY A 479 -8.40 5.43 -58.32
CA GLY A 479 -8.14 4.52 -59.43
C GLY A 479 -6.71 4.52 -59.96
N PHE A 480 -5.84 5.44 -59.51
CA PHE A 480 -4.45 5.50 -59.97
C PHE A 480 -3.53 4.58 -59.19
N VAL A 481 -2.92 3.61 -59.86
CA VAL A 481 -1.86 2.77 -59.30
C VAL A 481 -0.51 3.50 -59.31
N ILE A 482 -0.27 4.40 -60.27
CA ILE A 482 0.96 5.19 -60.38
C ILE A 482 0.62 6.66 -60.68
N LEU A 483 1.22 7.57 -59.90
CA LEU A 483 1.22 9.01 -60.14
C LEU A 483 2.66 9.54 -60.16
N ALA A 484 3.05 10.24 -61.23
CA ALA A 484 4.38 10.82 -61.35
C ALA A 484 4.35 12.31 -61.72
N HIS A 485 5.30 13.08 -61.20
CA HIS A 485 5.47 14.49 -61.60
C HIS A 485 6.27 14.61 -62.91
N SER A 486 7.25 13.74 -63.08
CA SER A 486 8.16 13.63 -64.22
C SER A 486 7.95 12.29 -64.94
N ASP A 487 8.88 11.89 -65.81
CA ASP A 487 8.68 10.76 -66.70
C ASP A 487 8.40 9.43 -65.99
N ILE A 488 7.65 8.57 -66.67
CA ILE A 488 7.45 7.18 -66.29
C ILE A 488 8.11 6.29 -67.35
N ALA A 489 8.87 5.28 -66.93
CA ALA A 489 9.49 4.32 -67.84
C ALA A 489 9.34 2.87 -67.34
N PHE A 490 8.82 1.98 -68.18
CA PHE A 490 8.68 0.54 -67.89
C PHE A 490 9.56 -0.30 -68.83
N PRO A 491 10.89 -0.29 -68.64
CA PRO A 491 11.82 -1.08 -69.46
C PRO A 491 11.83 -2.57 -69.09
N GLY A 492 11.16 -2.95 -67.99
CA GLY A 492 11.07 -4.33 -67.52
C GLY A 492 10.28 -5.28 -68.43
N ARG A 493 10.17 -6.55 -68.03
CA ARG A 493 9.50 -7.60 -68.83
C ARG A 493 8.31 -8.22 -68.11
N GLY A 494 7.17 -8.35 -68.78
CA GLY A 494 6.04 -9.14 -68.27
C GLY A 494 5.37 -8.56 -67.02
N ASN A 495 5.51 -7.26 -66.76
CA ASN A 495 4.89 -6.64 -65.59
C ASN A 495 3.40 -6.35 -65.84
N VAL A 496 2.58 -6.46 -64.80
CA VAL A 496 1.12 -6.25 -64.87
C VAL A 496 0.71 -5.09 -63.97
N PHE A 497 -0.02 -4.13 -64.53
CA PHE A 497 -0.52 -2.94 -63.83
C PHE A 497 -2.03 -2.94 -63.79
N ASN A 498 -2.62 -3.16 -62.62
CA ASN A 498 -4.06 -3.16 -62.39
C ASN A 498 -4.49 -1.81 -61.78
N GLY A 499 -4.68 -0.81 -62.65
CA GLY A 499 -5.09 0.54 -62.28
C GLY A 499 -4.75 1.56 -63.38
N HIS A 500 -5.14 2.82 -63.16
CA HIS A 500 -4.78 3.95 -64.01
C HIS A 500 -3.37 4.46 -63.70
N ILE A 501 -2.71 5.03 -64.71
CA ILE A 501 -1.36 5.59 -64.60
C ILE A 501 -1.43 7.03 -65.09
N HIS A 502 -0.88 7.96 -64.32
CA HIS A 502 -0.77 9.37 -64.73
C HIS A 502 0.64 9.90 -64.54
N THR A 503 1.10 10.70 -65.50
CA THR A 503 2.30 11.53 -65.36
C THR A 503 2.08 12.96 -65.88
N ASN A 504 2.66 13.94 -65.19
CA ASN A 504 2.73 15.32 -65.67
C ASN A 504 3.86 15.56 -66.70
N ALA A 505 4.56 14.52 -67.14
CA ALA A 505 5.55 14.52 -68.21
C ALA A 505 5.22 13.41 -69.24
N SER A 506 6.18 12.60 -69.67
CA SER A 506 5.97 11.56 -70.70
C SER A 506 5.97 10.15 -70.11
N ALA A 507 5.26 9.22 -70.76
CA ALA A 507 5.20 7.82 -70.36
C ALA A 507 5.79 6.91 -71.44
N PHE A 508 6.77 6.08 -71.06
CA PHE A 508 7.47 5.16 -71.95
C PHE A 508 7.25 3.71 -71.49
N ILE A 509 6.43 2.97 -72.21
CA ILE A 509 6.23 1.52 -72.01
C ILE A 509 7.18 0.80 -72.98
N ASN A 510 8.46 0.78 -72.61
CA ASN A 510 9.60 0.48 -73.50
C ASN A 510 10.27 -0.88 -73.27
N GLY A 511 9.68 -1.72 -72.41
CA GLY A 511 10.11 -3.09 -72.19
C GLY A 511 9.40 -4.11 -73.08
N ALA A 512 9.25 -5.35 -72.61
CA ALA A 512 8.63 -6.43 -73.38
C ALA A 512 7.50 -7.12 -72.60
N GLY A 513 6.31 -7.28 -73.18
CA GLY A 513 5.23 -8.03 -72.56
C GLY A 513 4.60 -7.35 -71.34
N ASN A 514 4.83 -6.06 -71.09
CA ASN A 514 4.16 -5.36 -70.01
C ASN A 514 2.69 -5.13 -70.36
N ALA A 515 1.80 -5.29 -69.37
CA ALA A 515 0.35 -5.16 -69.53
C ALA A 515 -0.21 -4.12 -68.55
N VAL A 516 -0.79 -3.05 -69.08
CA VAL A 516 -1.52 -2.05 -68.30
C VAL A 516 -3.02 -2.24 -68.46
N ASN A 517 -3.64 -2.79 -67.41
CA ASN A 517 -5.09 -3.03 -67.29
C ASN A 517 -5.85 -1.77 -66.86
N GLY A 518 -5.56 -0.65 -67.48
CA GLY A 518 -6.14 0.66 -67.21
C GLY A 518 -5.73 1.71 -68.23
N THR A 519 -6.11 2.96 -67.98
CA THR A 519 -5.69 4.11 -68.80
C THR A 519 -4.28 4.55 -68.44
N VAL A 520 -3.44 4.80 -69.43
CA VAL A 520 -2.18 5.54 -69.28
C VAL A 520 -2.39 6.96 -69.79
N GLU A 521 -2.25 7.92 -68.89
CA GLU A 521 -2.44 9.35 -69.15
C GLU A 521 -1.11 10.08 -68.94
N ALA A 522 -0.73 10.93 -69.90
CA ALA A 522 0.47 11.73 -69.81
C ALA A 522 0.21 13.15 -70.33
N ALA A 523 0.74 14.17 -69.64
CA ALA A 523 0.70 15.54 -70.14
C ALA A 523 1.63 15.74 -71.36
N GLY A 524 2.66 14.91 -71.47
CA GLY A 524 3.53 14.77 -72.63
C GLY A 524 3.06 13.68 -73.59
N GLU A 525 4.01 12.91 -74.13
CA GLU A 525 3.76 11.80 -75.05
C GLU A 525 3.60 10.46 -74.31
N VAL A 526 2.89 9.51 -74.93
CA VAL A 526 2.82 8.13 -74.45
C VAL A 526 3.36 7.20 -75.53
N ARG A 527 4.56 6.65 -75.32
CA ARG A 527 5.16 5.69 -76.25
C ARG A 527 5.02 4.27 -75.72
N VAL A 528 4.33 3.42 -76.48
CA VAL A 528 4.19 1.99 -76.19
C VAL A 528 4.96 1.20 -77.25
N THR A 529 6.01 0.51 -76.85
CA THR A 529 6.81 -0.33 -77.77
C THR A 529 6.08 -1.63 -78.11
N PRO A 530 6.31 -2.21 -79.30
CA PRO A 530 5.65 -3.45 -79.73
C PRO A 530 5.81 -4.58 -78.73
N GLY A 531 4.72 -5.33 -78.50
CA GLY A 531 4.69 -6.44 -77.54
C GLY A 531 4.25 -6.06 -76.13
N ASN A 532 3.97 -4.78 -75.85
CA ASN A 532 3.29 -4.34 -74.63
C ASN A 532 1.81 -4.08 -74.90
N THR A 533 0.96 -4.25 -73.90
CA THR A 533 -0.48 -4.00 -73.98
C THR A 533 -0.89 -2.90 -73.03
N VAL A 534 -1.67 -1.94 -73.51
CA VAL A 534 -2.24 -0.85 -72.72
C VAL A 534 -3.72 -0.73 -73.08
N ARG A 535 -4.62 -0.77 -72.09
CA ARG A 535 -6.07 -0.77 -72.35
C ARG A 535 -6.55 0.52 -73.02
N ARG A 536 -6.03 1.68 -72.57
CA ARG A 536 -6.34 2.98 -73.16
C ARG A 536 -5.15 3.93 -72.97
N VAL A 537 -4.87 4.75 -73.97
CA VAL A 537 -3.84 5.80 -73.92
C VAL A 537 -4.51 7.16 -74.06
N SER A 538 -4.04 8.13 -73.29
CA SER A 538 -4.42 9.54 -73.36
C SER A 538 -3.18 10.43 -73.31
N GLU A 539 -2.80 11.01 -74.44
CA GLU A 539 -1.70 11.97 -74.52
C GLU A 539 -2.21 13.40 -74.30
N ARG A 540 -1.30 14.33 -73.96
CA ARG A 540 -1.63 15.73 -73.68
C ARG A 540 -2.73 15.90 -72.62
N ALA A 541 -2.77 14.99 -71.65
CA ALA A 541 -3.69 15.05 -70.52
C ALA A 541 -3.42 16.30 -69.67
N ALA A 542 -4.46 16.78 -68.97
CA ALA A 542 -4.28 17.88 -68.02
C ALA A 542 -3.33 17.46 -66.89
N ARG A 543 -2.49 18.37 -66.42
CA ARG A 543 -1.64 18.10 -65.26
C ARG A 543 -2.49 17.91 -64.01
N VAL A 544 -2.16 16.90 -63.21
CA VAL A 544 -2.86 16.57 -61.96
C VAL A 544 -1.93 16.85 -60.77
N PRO A 545 -2.44 17.39 -59.65
CA PRO A 545 -1.65 17.50 -58.42
C PRO A 545 -1.15 16.13 -57.96
N VAL A 546 0.17 15.99 -57.84
CA VAL A 546 0.80 14.77 -57.32
C VAL A 546 1.02 14.94 -55.81
N PRO A 547 0.51 14.03 -54.96
CA PRO A 547 0.66 14.15 -53.51
C PRO A 547 2.11 14.32 -53.06
N ARG A 548 2.37 15.26 -52.14
CA ARG A 548 3.66 15.43 -51.47
C ARG A 548 3.53 15.15 -49.98
N PHE A 549 4.54 14.48 -49.42
CA PHE A 549 4.58 14.16 -48.00
C PHE A 549 5.60 15.07 -47.31
N ASN A 550 5.22 15.64 -46.15
CA ASN A 550 6.16 16.41 -45.34
C ASN A 550 7.00 15.46 -44.50
N VAL A 551 8.13 15.00 -45.05
CA VAL A 551 9.01 14.04 -44.39
C VAL A 551 9.42 14.50 -42.98
N GLU A 552 9.75 15.78 -42.79
CA GLU A 552 10.12 16.28 -41.45
C GLU A 552 8.97 16.24 -40.44
N ALA A 553 7.73 16.42 -40.89
CA ALA A 553 6.58 16.35 -39.99
C ALA A 553 6.34 14.90 -39.48
N PHE A 554 6.73 13.88 -40.24
CA PHE A 554 6.72 12.50 -39.75
C PHE A 554 7.72 12.26 -38.61
N ARG A 555 8.82 13.01 -38.55
CA ARG A 555 9.82 12.88 -37.46
C ARG A 555 9.22 13.24 -36.09
N ALA A 556 8.29 14.19 -36.05
CA ALA A 556 7.64 14.62 -34.81
C ALA A 556 6.65 13.59 -34.23
N VAL A 557 6.12 12.68 -35.09
CA VAL A 557 5.18 11.62 -34.71
C VAL A 557 5.80 10.23 -34.76
N ALA A 558 7.12 10.15 -34.95
CA ALA A 558 7.85 8.90 -35.05
C ALA A 558 7.82 8.12 -33.73
N THR A 559 7.43 6.86 -33.79
CA THR A 559 7.49 5.91 -32.66
C THR A 559 8.86 5.28 -32.53
N THR A 560 9.62 5.22 -33.63
CA THR A 560 10.99 4.69 -33.67
C THR A 560 11.83 5.56 -34.59
N VAL A 561 13.06 5.88 -34.18
CA VAL A 561 14.02 6.63 -35.00
C VAL A 561 15.25 5.76 -35.24
N VAL A 562 15.63 5.61 -36.52
CA VAL A 562 16.80 4.85 -36.96
C VAL A 562 17.85 5.84 -37.46
N PRO A 563 19.11 5.76 -37.01
CA PRO A 563 20.18 6.63 -37.50
C PRO A 563 20.37 6.52 -39.02
N GLY A 564 20.73 7.62 -39.67
CA GLY A 564 21.10 7.61 -41.08
C GLY A 564 22.36 6.78 -41.36
N GLY A 565 22.45 6.19 -42.56
CA GLY A 565 23.53 5.30 -42.98
C GLY A 565 23.42 3.88 -42.42
N THR A 566 22.27 3.52 -41.84
CA THR A 566 22.06 2.21 -41.22
C THR A 566 21.68 1.15 -42.26
N THR A 567 22.17 -0.08 -42.07
CA THR A 567 21.68 -1.28 -42.76
C THR A 567 20.94 -2.19 -41.77
N LEU A 568 19.64 -2.35 -41.94
CA LEU A 568 18.81 -3.26 -41.15
C LEU A 568 18.76 -4.63 -41.82
N LYS A 569 19.10 -5.69 -41.09
CA LYS A 569 19.14 -7.06 -41.61
C LYS A 569 18.01 -7.91 -41.04
N GLY A 570 17.53 -8.87 -41.83
CA GLY A 570 16.53 -9.84 -41.40
C GLY A 570 15.10 -9.29 -41.41
N LEU A 571 14.31 -9.61 -40.39
CA LEU A 571 12.91 -9.23 -40.31
C LEU A 571 12.77 -7.83 -39.69
N VAL A 572 12.31 -6.86 -40.48
CA VAL A 572 12.09 -5.48 -40.03
C VAL A 572 10.60 -5.24 -39.80
N ASN A 573 10.20 -5.10 -38.52
CA ASN A 573 8.81 -4.85 -38.14
C ASN A 573 8.50 -3.36 -38.01
N VAL A 574 7.63 -2.86 -38.88
CA VAL A 574 7.22 -1.46 -38.94
C VAL A 574 5.84 -1.31 -38.30
N THR A 575 5.80 -0.68 -37.13
CA THR A 575 4.57 -0.33 -36.39
C THR A 575 4.56 1.16 -36.05
N GLY A 576 3.40 1.83 -36.22
CA GLY A 576 3.34 3.29 -36.12
C GLY A 576 4.16 3.97 -37.22
N VAL A 577 5.01 4.94 -36.85
CA VAL A 577 5.91 5.65 -37.78
C VAL A 577 7.36 5.34 -37.40
N MET A 578 8.07 4.60 -38.26
CA MET A 578 9.50 4.37 -38.15
C MET A 578 10.23 5.38 -39.02
N PHE A 579 11.11 6.20 -38.44
CA PHE A 579 11.78 7.32 -39.11
C PHE A 579 13.28 7.10 -39.26
N GLY A 580 13.79 7.00 -40.48
CA GLY A 580 15.22 6.98 -40.81
C GLY A 580 15.79 8.40 -40.95
N ASP A 581 16.72 8.77 -40.07
CA ASP A 581 17.32 10.11 -39.97
C ASP A 581 18.46 10.34 -40.99
N GLY A 582 18.30 9.82 -42.21
CA GLY A 582 19.28 9.84 -43.31
C GLY A 582 18.98 8.74 -44.32
N ASP A 583 20.00 8.21 -44.99
CA ASP A 583 19.83 7.05 -45.91
C ASP A 583 19.62 5.76 -45.11
N LEU A 584 18.83 4.82 -45.64
CA LEU A 584 18.52 3.54 -44.98
C LEU A 584 18.51 2.40 -45.99
N ILE A 585 19.20 1.30 -45.64
CA ILE A 585 19.18 0.04 -46.40
C ILE A 585 18.51 -1.04 -45.56
N ILE A 586 17.59 -1.80 -46.16
CA ILE A 586 16.98 -2.98 -45.54
C ILE A 586 17.39 -4.21 -46.34
N GLU A 587 18.16 -5.11 -45.73
CA GLU A 587 18.52 -6.42 -46.26
C GLU A 587 17.68 -7.50 -45.57
N GLY A 588 16.47 -7.72 -46.08
CA GLY A 588 15.52 -8.66 -45.51
C GLY A 588 14.06 -8.34 -45.79
N ALA A 589 13.15 -8.89 -44.97
CA ALA A 589 11.71 -8.78 -45.16
C ALA A 589 11.12 -7.66 -44.29
N VAL A 590 10.28 -6.82 -44.89
CA VAL A 590 9.54 -5.75 -44.18
C VAL A 590 8.15 -6.26 -43.82
N ILE A 591 7.83 -6.22 -42.54
CA ILE A 591 6.53 -6.65 -42.00
C ILE A 591 5.85 -5.56 -41.16
N GLY A 592 4.58 -5.75 -40.84
CA GLY A 592 3.81 -4.86 -39.96
C GLY A 592 2.70 -4.12 -40.69
N THR A 593 2.22 -3.04 -40.05
CA THR A 593 1.06 -2.24 -40.49
C THR A 593 1.31 -0.72 -40.45
N GLY A 594 2.57 -0.31 -40.26
CA GLY A 594 2.96 1.09 -40.07
C GLY A 594 3.45 1.81 -41.34
N THR A 595 4.09 2.96 -41.14
CA THR A 595 4.77 3.73 -42.18
C THR A 595 6.26 3.80 -41.89
N LEU A 596 7.08 3.38 -42.85
CA LEU A 596 8.52 3.60 -42.84
C LEU A 596 8.83 4.87 -43.62
N VAL A 597 9.35 5.87 -42.92
CA VAL A 597 9.69 7.17 -43.48
C VAL A 597 11.19 7.37 -43.39
N VAL A 598 11.83 7.81 -44.46
CA VAL A 598 13.29 7.99 -44.53
C VAL A 598 13.59 9.37 -45.09
N ARG A 599 14.39 10.17 -44.38
CA ARG A 599 14.78 11.51 -44.85
C ARG A 599 15.55 11.45 -46.16
N GLY A 600 16.46 10.49 -46.28
CA GLY A 600 17.32 10.29 -47.44
C GLY A 600 16.77 9.26 -48.42
N ASN A 601 17.69 8.44 -48.97
CA ASN A 601 17.39 7.33 -49.85
C ASN A 601 16.96 6.10 -49.05
N LEU A 602 15.92 5.41 -49.52
CA LEU A 602 15.49 4.11 -48.97
C LEU A 602 15.74 3.01 -50.00
N THR A 603 16.56 2.02 -49.64
CA THR A 603 16.76 0.81 -50.45
C THR A 603 16.28 -0.42 -49.70
N ILE A 604 15.39 -1.19 -50.32
CA ILE A 604 14.91 -2.48 -49.80
C ILE A 604 15.42 -3.58 -50.70
N ARG A 605 16.27 -4.45 -50.14
CA ARG A 605 16.79 -5.70 -50.71
C ARG A 605 16.03 -6.86 -50.10
N THR A 606 14.97 -7.30 -50.75
CA THR A 606 14.10 -8.35 -50.21
C THR A 606 14.59 -9.75 -50.55
N ILE A 607 14.48 -10.63 -49.55
CA ILE A 607 14.40 -12.09 -49.70
C ILE A 607 12.98 -12.52 -49.29
N LEU A 608 12.11 -12.82 -50.26
CA LEU A 608 10.77 -13.42 -50.14
C LEU A 608 9.95 -13.13 -48.85
N ALA A 609 8.91 -12.30 -48.94
CA ALA A 609 7.93 -12.14 -47.84
C ALA A 609 6.75 -13.13 -47.99
N ALA A 610 6.44 -13.89 -46.95
CA ALA A 610 5.44 -14.98 -47.00
C ALA A 610 3.96 -14.52 -46.94
N ALA A 611 3.69 -13.26 -46.55
CA ALA A 611 2.34 -12.73 -46.39
C ALA A 611 2.29 -11.22 -46.73
N PRO A 612 1.15 -10.70 -47.21
CA PRO A 612 1.02 -9.27 -47.50
C PRO A 612 1.06 -8.44 -46.23
N THR A 613 1.99 -7.49 -46.18
CA THR A 613 2.18 -6.60 -45.03
C THR A 613 1.71 -5.20 -45.39
N GLN A 614 0.95 -4.59 -44.48
CA GLN A 614 0.30 -3.30 -44.74
C GLN A 614 1.24 -2.13 -44.41
N VAL A 615 2.39 -2.07 -45.09
CA VAL A 615 3.42 -1.07 -44.82
C VAL A 615 3.52 -0.06 -45.95
N SER A 616 3.44 1.23 -45.60
CA SER A 616 3.75 2.32 -46.52
C SER A 616 5.22 2.72 -46.43
N LEU A 617 5.83 3.05 -47.57
CA LEU A 617 7.22 3.46 -47.69
C LEU A 617 7.28 4.90 -48.20
N VAL A 618 7.96 5.77 -47.46
CA VAL A 618 8.08 7.20 -47.79
C VAL A 618 9.55 7.59 -47.77
N ALA A 619 10.17 7.73 -48.93
CA ALA A 619 11.54 8.23 -49.07
C ALA A 619 11.53 9.72 -49.42
N GLY A 620 12.33 10.52 -48.72
CA GLY A 620 12.51 11.94 -49.04
C GLY A 620 13.29 12.16 -50.35
N ARG A 621 14.16 11.21 -50.69
CA ARG A 621 14.90 11.17 -51.97
C ARG A 621 14.50 9.94 -52.78
N ASP A 622 15.44 9.07 -53.16
CA ASP A 622 15.16 7.91 -53.99
C ASP A 622 14.56 6.76 -53.17
N LEU A 623 13.56 6.08 -53.75
CA LEU A 623 13.04 4.80 -53.25
C LEU A 623 13.44 3.69 -54.21
N THR A 624 14.25 2.73 -53.77
CA THR A 624 14.63 1.55 -54.55
C THR A 624 14.11 0.28 -53.87
N ILE A 625 13.26 -0.47 -54.57
CA ILE A 625 12.84 -1.82 -54.19
C ILE A 625 13.54 -2.79 -55.13
N GLU A 626 14.38 -3.68 -54.59
CA GLU A 626 15.15 -4.66 -55.35
C GLU A 626 15.12 -6.05 -54.69
N GLY A 627 15.44 -7.09 -55.47
CA GLY A 627 15.44 -8.48 -55.04
C GLY A 627 14.36 -9.31 -55.73
N ASN A 628 13.69 -10.22 -54.99
CA ASN A 628 12.64 -11.07 -55.55
C ASN A 628 11.50 -11.29 -54.56
N GLY A 629 10.26 -11.20 -55.03
CA GLY A 629 9.09 -11.62 -54.26
C GLY A 629 8.69 -10.68 -53.12
N THR A 630 8.97 -9.38 -53.24
CA THR A 630 8.47 -8.39 -52.26
C THR A 630 6.97 -8.28 -52.36
N LEU A 631 6.26 -8.53 -51.25
CA LEU A 631 4.81 -8.43 -51.17
C LEU A 631 4.42 -7.35 -50.14
N LEU A 632 4.08 -6.15 -50.62
CA LEU A 632 3.73 -5.01 -49.76
C LEU A 632 2.39 -4.42 -50.17
N ARG A 633 1.62 -3.99 -49.17
CA ARG A 633 0.38 -3.24 -49.35
C ARG A 633 0.49 -1.86 -48.68
N GLY A 634 0.52 -0.79 -49.45
CA GLY A 634 0.70 0.56 -48.91
C GLY A 634 0.88 1.64 -49.97
N VAL A 635 1.26 2.84 -49.53
CA VAL A 635 1.74 3.90 -50.41
C VAL A 635 3.26 3.78 -50.54
N PHE A 636 3.76 3.82 -51.76
CA PHE A 636 5.20 3.79 -52.08
C PHE A 636 5.58 5.14 -52.67
N TYR A 637 6.28 5.95 -51.89
CA TYR A 637 6.54 7.34 -52.19
C TYR A 637 8.03 7.65 -52.31
N SER A 638 8.36 8.43 -53.34
CA SER A 638 9.65 9.08 -53.56
C SER A 638 9.45 10.59 -53.66
N GLY A 639 10.10 11.36 -52.78
CA GLY A 639 9.87 12.79 -52.64
C GLY A 639 10.51 13.65 -53.71
N ALA A 640 11.82 13.87 -53.57
CA ALA A 640 12.62 14.66 -54.50
C ALA A 640 13.53 13.78 -55.41
N GLY A 641 13.27 12.47 -55.44
CA GLY A 641 14.07 11.50 -56.16
C GLY A 641 13.25 10.56 -57.04
N ASN A 642 13.95 9.56 -57.57
CA ASN A 642 13.42 8.53 -58.43
C ASN A 642 12.89 7.34 -57.61
N LEU A 643 11.79 6.76 -58.10
CA LEU A 643 11.29 5.48 -57.61
C LEU A 643 11.69 4.38 -58.58
N TYR A 644 12.47 3.41 -58.09
CA TYR A 644 12.91 2.23 -58.83
C TYR A 644 12.30 0.96 -58.25
N VAL A 645 11.75 0.12 -59.12
CA VAL A 645 11.45 -1.28 -58.79
C VAL A 645 12.24 -2.18 -59.73
N ARG A 646 13.21 -2.89 -59.17
CA ARG A 646 14.15 -3.77 -59.85
C ARG A 646 14.00 -5.19 -59.33
N GLY A 647 14.44 -6.18 -60.10
CA GLY A 647 14.32 -7.58 -59.70
C GLY A 647 13.04 -8.23 -60.20
N SER A 648 12.53 -9.25 -59.52
CA SER A 648 11.48 -10.12 -60.10
C SER A 648 10.31 -10.41 -59.15
N ASN A 649 9.14 -10.64 -59.71
CA ASN A 649 7.94 -11.13 -59.02
C ASN A 649 7.50 -10.30 -57.80
N HIS A 650 7.75 -8.99 -57.82
CA HIS A 650 7.23 -8.13 -56.75
C HIS A 650 5.71 -8.02 -56.90
N ARG A 651 4.99 -7.97 -55.78
CA ARG A 651 3.57 -7.64 -55.73
C ARG A 651 3.38 -6.44 -54.81
N LEU A 652 3.15 -5.27 -55.43
CA LEU A 652 2.92 -4.02 -54.72
C LEU A 652 1.45 -3.63 -54.86
N GLU A 653 0.73 -3.57 -53.75
CA GLU A 653 -0.70 -3.28 -53.70
C GLU A 653 -0.96 -1.92 -53.04
N GLY A 654 -1.61 -0.99 -53.73
CA GLY A 654 -1.84 0.37 -53.23
C GLY A 654 -1.50 1.41 -54.28
N MET A 655 -0.67 2.39 -53.94
CA MET A 655 -0.35 3.51 -54.82
C MET A 655 1.15 3.80 -54.85
N ILE A 656 1.69 4.00 -56.04
CA ILE A 656 3.07 4.43 -56.28
C ILE A 656 3.04 5.91 -56.64
N VAL A 657 3.82 6.70 -55.93
CA VAL A 657 3.92 8.14 -56.12
C VAL A 657 5.38 8.54 -56.17
N GLY A 658 5.81 9.25 -57.20
CA GLY A 658 7.19 9.68 -57.30
C GLY A 658 7.38 10.92 -58.15
N ASP A 659 8.58 11.50 -58.14
CA ASP A 659 8.95 12.47 -59.16
C ASP A 659 9.10 11.73 -60.50
N LYS A 660 10.10 10.86 -60.63
CA LYS A 660 10.24 9.93 -61.75
C LYS A 660 10.02 8.50 -61.30
N VAL A 661 9.31 7.70 -62.09
CA VAL A 661 9.03 6.29 -61.76
C VAL A 661 9.60 5.38 -62.84
N SER A 662 10.49 4.46 -62.47
CA SER A 662 11.04 3.46 -63.38
C SER A 662 10.91 2.04 -62.84
N LEU A 663 10.24 1.19 -63.61
CA LEU A 663 9.93 -0.18 -63.23
C LEU A 663 10.66 -1.13 -64.17
N GLU A 664 11.85 -1.53 -63.73
CA GLU A 664 12.86 -2.27 -64.50
C GLU A 664 12.76 -3.80 -64.27
N GLY A 665 11.91 -4.22 -63.33
CA GLY A 665 11.78 -5.62 -62.95
C GLY A 665 11.09 -6.54 -63.95
N THR A 666 11.04 -7.83 -63.62
CA THR A 666 10.38 -8.88 -64.43
C THR A 666 9.20 -9.52 -63.68
N GLY A 667 8.07 -9.71 -64.35
CA GLY A 667 6.93 -10.48 -63.80
C GLY A 667 6.27 -9.87 -62.56
N SER A 668 6.47 -8.58 -62.31
CA SER A 668 5.91 -7.92 -61.12
C SER A 668 4.47 -7.47 -61.34
N ILE A 669 3.68 -7.47 -60.28
CA ILE A 669 2.26 -7.12 -60.29
C ILE A 669 2.04 -5.89 -59.41
N PHE A 670 1.48 -4.84 -60.00
CA PHE A 670 1.12 -3.60 -59.33
C PHE A 670 -0.40 -3.48 -59.34
N THR A 671 -1.03 -3.32 -58.17
CA THR A 671 -2.50 -3.29 -58.09
C THR A 671 -2.99 -2.14 -57.24
N TYR A 672 -3.84 -1.30 -57.81
CA TYR A 672 -4.50 -0.24 -57.04
C TYR A 672 -5.41 -0.83 -55.96
N ARG A 673 -5.32 -0.30 -54.74
CA ARG A 673 -6.17 -0.66 -53.60
C ARG A 673 -6.81 0.61 -53.01
N PRO A 674 -8.09 0.89 -53.28
CA PRO A 674 -8.76 2.10 -52.80
C PRO A 674 -8.88 2.17 -51.27
N GLU A 675 -8.76 1.03 -50.58
CA GLU A 675 -8.76 0.95 -49.11
C GLU A 675 -7.45 1.45 -48.48
N VAL A 676 -6.37 1.64 -49.26
CA VAL A 676 -5.09 2.16 -48.76
C VAL A 676 -5.16 3.69 -48.70
N GLY A 677 -5.19 4.24 -47.49
CA GLY A 677 -5.16 5.68 -47.24
C GLY A 677 -3.75 6.29 -47.35
N LEU A 678 -3.68 7.61 -47.58
CA LEU A 678 -2.40 8.32 -47.60
C LEU A 678 -1.78 8.44 -46.19
N PRO A 679 -0.48 8.12 -46.02
CA PRO A 679 0.24 8.35 -44.78
C PRO A 679 0.12 9.80 -44.27
N GLN A 680 -0.04 9.99 -42.96
CA GLN A 680 -0.12 11.30 -42.32
C GLN A 680 1.11 11.57 -41.44
N PRO A 681 1.62 12.82 -41.39
CA PRO A 681 1.00 14.05 -41.91
C PRO A 681 1.29 14.37 -43.39
N LEU A 682 0.27 14.85 -44.11
CA LEU A 682 0.43 15.41 -45.47
C LEU A 682 0.90 16.87 -45.46
N THR A 683 1.50 17.34 -46.55
CA THR A 683 1.63 18.78 -46.79
C THR A 683 0.26 19.40 -47.05
N SER A 684 0.08 20.69 -46.74
CA SER A 684 -1.14 21.44 -47.01
C SER A 684 -1.38 21.73 -48.52
N GLN A 685 -0.52 21.21 -49.40
CA GLN A 685 -0.56 21.40 -50.85
C GLN A 685 -0.91 20.10 -51.57
#